data_AF-A0A9D5EJV0-F1
#
_entry.id   AF-A0A9D5EJV0-F1
#
_cell.length_a   1.000
_cell.length_b   1.000
_cell.length_c   1.000
_cell.angle_alpha   90.00
_cell.angle_beta   90.00
_cell.angle_gamma   90.00
#
_symmetry.space_group_name_H-M   'P 1'
#
loop_
_entity.id
_entity.type
_entity.pdbx_description
1 polymer ?
#
loop_
_entity_poly.entity_id
_entity_poly.type
_entity_poly.pdbx_seq_one_letter_code
_entity_poly.pdbx_strand_id
1 'polypeptide(L)'
;MPAPKMLAGLPKPVLFGLYGAIGGLLGALVFGEPLYLVLEPAKAATGRPEPEVAVAASPEVPVAITGTNTFVVEVARAEFDAPVTVRFDNLPAGVSIEPVAIGKGETRATATVTARGAAVGSVPISVVAEAKAGDKAITATAKTRVVVTDPSRPQADIMFVLDVTASMQNEIDGVKNGVRSFAAALQRNKIDFRIGLVAFRDLMADSDAMIVLKFQGEPFTTDVEAFRDQVGLLKAAGGGDIPEHSIEAVAEATKQPFRKSATKVLLLITDAPPKVVDQTGRLSDAEIPGAVRRAAAAVKEKGIDSVHLVVPNGKDGKPFLLATYEPLRDAGLEKAKGEFFDLADVANGRGFDPLLDKFSVRVTEAAKAKNPDGKLQVGGEAAKPELGQKSLQSNVDYAKGSEVRLAVLSAVWTGAIAALVCLALVAGQHHYLRGTLPAAAGLGTGLAGGLVAGLIGGAAGQGLYMIAPGGKFISIVFQLIGWALLGGLAGVGLSLFIPNLKKVHGLAGGAIGGAVGAIGFIAVSSLTGDLVGRLVGGLLVGFCIGLMVAVVEAAFRRAWLEVRYGERETITVNLGPEPVKVGGDGPACTVWARGAAPLALRYFIRNGQVICEDSPTRTESVASDGDAREIGNVRLTVRTGTSAVPVATPARPAPAPVPNRGLTPPARQEVKSLDDDPLPMPLPKPVAPPPRPTAPAPAPVQAAKPSGPRDPEACPGCGRKNPGRPGARYCMLCDNTY
;
A
#
# COMPACT_ATOMS: atom_id res chain seq x y z
N MET A 1 15.15 28.05 37.07
CA MET A 1 15.96 29.18 36.59
C MET A 1 15.07 30.06 35.72
N PRO A 2 15.11 31.40 35.82
CA PRO A 2 14.46 32.26 34.85
C PRO A 2 15.08 32.00 33.47
N ALA A 3 14.23 31.95 32.44
CA ALA A 3 14.64 31.70 31.07
C ALA A 3 15.69 32.71 30.57
N PRO A 4 16.58 32.34 29.62
CA PRO A 4 17.36 33.32 28.90
C PRO A 4 16.41 34.31 28.22
N LYS A 5 16.62 35.61 28.43
CA LYS A 5 15.76 36.70 27.93
C LYS A 5 15.46 36.63 26.42
N MET A 6 16.29 35.93 25.65
CA MET A 6 16.16 35.79 24.19
C MET A 6 15.03 34.85 23.73
N LEU A 7 14.50 33.98 24.61
CA LEU A 7 13.39 33.06 24.26
C LEU A 7 12.03 33.55 24.74
N ALA A 8 12.00 34.58 25.60
CA ALA A 8 10.78 35.17 26.12
C ALA A 8 10.10 36.02 25.04
N GLY A 9 8.91 35.61 24.59
CA GLY A 9 8.09 36.35 23.61
C GLY A 9 8.01 35.72 22.21
N LEU A 10 8.65 34.59 21.95
CA LEU A 10 8.45 33.86 20.70
C LEU A 10 7.04 33.26 20.60
N PRO A 11 6.41 33.23 19.42
CA PRO A 11 5.16 32.50 19.22
C PRO A 11 5.34 31.02 19.57
N LYS A 12 4.35 30.43 20.25
CA LYS A 12 4.37 29.02 20.67
C LYS A 12 4.81 28.05 19.55
N PRO A 13 4.34 28.17 18.30
CA PRO A 13 4.80 27.29 17.22
C PRO A 13 6.30 27.36 16.94
N VAL A 14 6.87 28.57 16.96
CA VAL A 14 8.31 28.77 16.73
C VAL A 14 9.12 28.22 17.89
N LEU A 15 8.67 28.45 19.14
CA LEU A 15 9.33 27.90 20.32
C LEU A 15 9.37 26.37 20.27
N PHE A 16 8.25 25.72 19.97
CA PHE A 16 8.18 24.27 19.86
C PHE A 16 9.00 23.74 18.68
N GLY A 17 9.02 24.45 17.56
CA GLY A 17 9.92 24.16 16.45
C GLY A 17 11.38 24.18 16.89
N LEU A 18 11.83 25.21 17.63
CA LEU A 18 13.21 25.29 18.13
C LEU A 18 13.54 24.15 19.11
N TYR A 19 12.64 23.83 20.04
CA TYR A 19 12.83 22.68 20.94
C TYR A 19 12.90 21.36 20.18
N GLY A 20 12.01 21.16 19.19
CA GLY A 20 12.07 20.02 18.30
C GLY A 20 13.40 19.95 17.53
N ALA A 21 13.89 21.08 17.01
CA ALA A 21 15.17 21.19 16.32
C ALA A 21 16.36 20.79 17.22
N ILE A 22 16.37 21.26 18.46
CA ILE A 22 17.36 20.89 19.48
C ILE A 22 17.29 19.39 19.77
N GLY A 23 16.08 18.85 19.97
CA GLY A 23 15.87 17.42 20.20
C GLY A 23 16.34 16.57 19.02
N GLY A 24 16.08 17.00 17.79
CA GLY A 24 16.53 16.32 16.57
C GLY A 24 18.05 16.37 16.39
N LEU A 25 18.66 17.53 16.64
CA LEU A 25 20.10 17.70 16.59
C LEU A 25 20.81 16.87 17.67
N LEU A 26 20.35 16.91 18.92
CA LEU A 26 20.91 16.09 20.01
C LEU A 26 20.66 14.60 19.78
N GLY A 27 19.48 14.24 19.24
CA GLY A 27 19.13 12.90 18.76
C GLY A 27 20.18 12.36 17.81
N ALA A 28 20.49 13.13 16.77
CA ALA A 28 21.50 12.79 15.79
C ALA A 28 22.91 12.80 16.43
N LEU A 29 23.30 13.83 17.16
CA LEU A 29 24.67 14.00 17.66
C LEU A 29 25.07 13.04 18.79
N VAL A 30 24.22 12.88 19.81
CA VAL A 30 24.56 12.18 21.06
C VAL A 30 24.38 10.68 20.94
N PHE A 31 23.36 10.24 20.19
CA PHE A 31 23.01 8.84 20.07
C PHE A 31 23.12 8.36 18.63
N GLY A 32 22.50 9.08 17.69
CA GLY A 32 22.44 8.70 16.28
C GLY A 32 23.81 8.46 15.66
N GLU A 33 24.73 9.42 15.73
CA GLU A 33 26.05 9.36 15.11
C GLU A 33 26.98 8.34 15.78
N PRO A 34 27.12 8.28 17.11
CA PRO A 34 27.90 7.22 17.75
C PRO A 34 27.38 5.82 17.42
N LEU A 35 26.06 5.62 17.43
CA LEU A 35 25.45 4.34 17.04
C LEU A 35 25.67 4.08 15.55
N TYR A 36 25.63 5.12 14.72
CA TYR A 36 25.87 4.97 13.30
C TYR A 36 27.29 4.49 13.04
N LEU A 37 28.30 5.09 13.68
CA LEU A 37 29.70 4.68 13.55
C LEU A 37 29.96 3.24 13.99
N VAL A 38 29.25 2.75 15.02
CA VAL A 38 29.38 1.37 15.50
C VAL A 38 28.67 0.37 14.57
N LEU A 39 27.49 0.75 14.06
CA LEU A 39 26.64 -0.12 13.26
C LEU A 39 26.87 0.02 11.76
N GLU A 40 27.69 0.98 11.30
CA GLU A 40 27.98 1.22 9.88
C GLU A 40 28.51 -0.07 9.24
N PRO A 41 27.85 -0.61 8.20
CA PRO A 41 28.40 -1.72 7.43
C PRO A 41 29.67 -1.29 6.70
N ALA A 42 30.44 -2.27 6.23
CA ALA A 42 31.54 -1.97 5.32
C ALA A 42 30.99 -1.21 4.11
N LYS A 43 31.52 -0.01 3.88
CA LYS A 43 31.27 0.76 2.66
C LYS A 43 31.69 -0.10 1.48
N ALA A 44 30.97 0.01 0.36
CA ALA A 44 31.54 -0.42 -0.90
C ALA A 44 32.86 0.33 -1.05
N ALA A 45 33.94 -0.35 -1.43
CA ALA A 45 35.29 0.18 -1.27
C ALA A 45 35.46 1.47 -2.08
N THR A 46 35.32 2.62 -1.41
CA THR A 46 35.35 3.95 -2.02
C THR A 46 36.32 4.87 -1.27
N GLY A 47 37.47 4.31 -0.86
CA GLY A 47 38.48 5.00 -0.04
C GLY A 47 39.95 4.59 -0.27
N ARG A 48 40.23 4.01 -1.44
CA ARG A 48 41.49 3.88 -2.20
C ARG A 48 41.07 3.05 -3.42
N PRO A 49 41.59 3.30 -4.63
CA PRO A 49 41.10 2.65 -5.84
C PRO A 49 41.58 1.20 -5.86
N GLU A 50 40.95 0.34 -5.05
CA GLU A 50 41.06 -1.07 -5.28
C GLU A 50 40.25 -1.38 -6.54
N PRO A 51 40.87 -1.98 -7.53
CA PRO A 51 40.23 -2.21 -8.82
C PRO A 51 39.11 -3.25 -8.63
N GLU A 52 37.90 -2.90 -9.06
CA GLU A 52 36.68 -3.71 -8.84
C GLU A 52 35.98 -4.02 -10.15
N VAL A 53 35.54 -5.27 -10.29
CA VAL A 53 34.76 -5.74 -11.44
C VAL A 53 33.41 -6.27 -10.96
N ALA A 54 32.36 -6.02 -11.72
CA ALA A 54 31.07 -6.70 -11.59
C ALA A 54 30.68 -7.30 -12.94
N VAL A 55 29.94 -8.41 -12.93
CA VAL A 55 29.54 -9.14 -14.13
C VAL A 55 28.06 -9.45 -14.13
N ALA A 56 27.44 -9.38 -15.30
CA ALA A 56 26.07 -9.80 -15.53
C ALA A 56 25.98 -10.53 -16.88
N ALA A 57 25.03 -11.45 -17.00
CA ALA A 57 24.75 -12.16 -18.24
C ALA A 57 23.25 -12.27 -18.44
N SER A 58 22.82 -12.64 -19.66
CA SER A 58 21.42 -13.00 -19.94
C SER A 58 20.91 -13.98 -18.87
N PRO A 59 19.73 -13.77 -18.26
CA PRO A 59 19.23 -14.62 -17.16
C PRO A 59 19.03 -16.09 -17.53
N GLU A 60 18.80 -16.35 -18.81
CA GLU A 60 18.70 -17.69 -19.41
C GLU A 60 19.45 -17.68 -20.73
N VAL A 61 20.21 -18.75 -20.99
CA VAL A 61 21.02 -18.96 -22.17
C VAL A 61 20.50 -20.21 -22.87
N PRO A 62 19.58 -20.07 -23.85
CA PRO A 62 19.01 -21.24 -24.50
C PRO A 62 19.99 -21.81 -25.53
N VAL A 63 20.09 -23.14 -25.66
CA VAL A 63 20.88 -23.82 -26.69
C VAL A 63 20.17 -25.10 -27.15
N ALA A 64 20.30 -25.48 -28.42
CA ALA A 64 19.75 -26.75 -28.92
C ALA A 64 20.47 -27.95 -28.29
N ILE A 65 19.88 -29.14 -28.25
CA ILE A 65 20.55 -30.40 -27.84
C ILE A 65 21.86 -30.63 -28.60
N THR A 66 21.89 -30.21 -29.87
CA THR A 66 23.07 -30.17 -30.72
C THR A 66 23.01 -28.89 -31.53
N GLY A 67 23.93 -27.96 -31.27
CA GLY A 67 23.96 -26.67 -31.95
C GLY A 67 24.69 -25.60 -31.15
N THR A 68 24.62 -24.37 -31.66
CA THR A 68 25.27 -23.21 -31.05
C THR A 68 24.27 -22.08 -30.88
N ASN A 69 24.41 -21.30 -29.80
CA ASN A 69 23.70 -20.04 -29.64
C ASN A 69 24.64 -18.97 -29.08
N THR A 70 24.27 -17.70 -29.17
CA THR A 70 25.04 -16.59 -28.62
C THR A 70 24.22 -15.83 -27.58
N PHE A 71 24.90 -15.27 -26.59
CA PHE A 71 24.30 -14.43 -25.55
C PHE A 71 25.28 -13.34 -25.13
N VAL A 72 24.77 -12.28 -24.49
CA VAL A 72 25.59 -11.13 -24.09
C VAL A 72 26.02 -11.28 -22.64
N VAL A 73 27.28 -10.95 -22.38
CA VAL A 73 27.83 -10.72 -21.04
C VAL A 73 28.23 -9.27 -20.93
N GLU A 74 27.91 -8.66 -19.80
CA GLU A 74 28.29 -7.29 -19.47
C GLU A 74 29.17 -7.24 -18.24
N VAL A 75 30.09 -6.29 -18.22
CA VAL A 75 30.93 -5.99 -17.07
C VAL A 75 30.89 -4.51 -16.73
N ALA A 76 30.85 -4.21 -15.44
CA ALA A 76 31.18 -2.89 -14.92
C ALA A 76 32.56 -2.95 -14.27
N ARG A 77 33.35 -1.91 -14.50
CA ARG A 77 34.70 -1.76 -13.95
C ARG A 77 34.80 -0.45 -13.21
N ALA A 78 35.46 -0.45 -12.06
CA ALA A 78 35.85 0.73 -11.33
C ALA A 78 37.37 0.71 -11.14
N GLU A 79 38.02 1.85 -11.37
CA GLU A 79 39.43 2.07 -11.05
C GLU A 79 40.46 1.17 -11.79
N PHE A 80 40.04 0.47 -12.85
CA PHE A 80 40.93 -0.17 -13.80
C PHE A 80 40.31 -0.26 -15.19
N ASP A 81 41.17 -0.42 -16.19
CA ASP A 81 40.78 -0.49 -17.61
C ASP A 81 41.40 -1.71 -18.33
N ALA A 82 41.98 -2.64 -17.57
CA ALA A 82 42.55 -3.86 -18.14
C ALA A 82 41.45 -4.78 -18.74
N PRO A 83 41.80 -5.64 -19.72
CA PRO A 83 40.88 -6.65 -20.24
C PRO A 83 40.32 -7.55 -19.14
N VAL A 84 39.04 -7.89 -19.25
CA VAL A 84 38.35 -8.81 -18.34
C VAL A 84 38.10 -10.11 -19.08
N THR A 85 38.53 -11.23 -18.52
CA THR A 85 38.21 -12.57 -19.05
C THR A 85 36.99 -13.09 -18.32
N VAL A 86 35.94 -13.44 -19.06
CA VAL A 86 34.74 -14.06 -18.52
C VAL A 86 34.80 -15.57 -18.76
N ARG A 87 34.81 -16.33 -17.67
CA ARG A 87 34.77 -17.79 -17.60
C ARG A 87 33.38 -18.27 -17.16
N PHE A 88 33.03 -19.51 -17.55
CA PHE A 88 31.76 -20.14 -17.20
C PHE A 88 31.99 -21.47 -16.49
N ASP A 89 31.45 -21.60 -15.28
CA ASP A 89 31.59 -22.80 -14.44
C ASP A 89 30.26 -23.53 -14.27
N ASN A 90 30.34 -24.80 -13.88
CA ASN A 90 29.18 -25.70 -13.64
C ASN A 90 28.33 -25.93 -14.89
N LEU A 91 28.96 -25.99 -16.07
CA LEU A 91 28.26 -26.29 -17.32
C LEU A 91 27.66 -27.71 -17.31
N PRO A 92 26.46 -27.91 -17.87
CA PRO A 92 25.87 -29.24 -17.99
C PRO A 92 26.66 -30.13 -18.95
N ALA A 93 26.55 -31.45 -18.75
CA ALA A 93 27.21 -32.43 -19.61
C ALA A 93 26.80 -32.24 -21.09
N GLY A 94 27.79 -32.23 -21.97
CA GLY A 94 27.58 -32.00 -23.41
C GLY A 94 27.47 -30.53 -23.82
N VAL A 95 27.60 -29.58 -22.90
CA VAL A 95 27.62 -28.14 -23.19
C VAL A 95 29.01 -27.54 -22.91
N SER A 96 29.48 -26.68 -23.82
CA SER A 96 30.73 -25.93 -23.71
C SER A 96 30.52 -24.45 -24.03
N ILE A 97 31.14 -23.57 -23.24
CA ILE A 97 31.21 -22.13 -23.50
C ILE A 97 32.68 -21.73 -23.39
N GLU A 98 33.24 -21.15 -24.46
CA GLU A 98 34.63 -20.67 -24.42
C GLU A 98 34.73 -19.39 -23.59
N PRO A 99 35.81 -19.18 -22.82
CA PRO A 99 36.05 -17.93 -22.12
C PRO A 99 36.08 -16.74 -23.09
N VAL A 100 35.42 -15.65 -22.72
CA VAL A 100 35.31 -14.45 -23.56
C VAL A 100 36.13 -13.32 -22.96
N ALA A 101 36.98 -12.70 -23.76
CA ALA A 101 37.70 -11.50 -23.36
C ALA A 101 36.87 -10.25 -23.71
N ILE A 102 36.63 -9.40 -22.72
CA ILE A 102 36.09 -8.05 -22.91
C ILE A 102 37.28 -7.10 -22.93
N GLY A 103 37.45 -6.38 -24.04
CA GLY A 103 38.60 -5.53 -24.29
C GLY A 103 38.72 -4.38 -23.29
N LYS A 104 39.85 -3.67 -23.35
CA LYS A 104 40.07 -2.43 -22.60
C LYS A 104 38.97 -1.41 -22.95
N GLY A 105 38.34 -0.79 -21.95
CA GLY A 105 37.24 0.17 -22.12
C GLY A 105 35.88 -0.39 -22.51
N GLU A 106 35.79 -1.63 -22.99
CA GLU A 106 34.54 -2.25 -23.45
C GLU A 106 33.66 -2.77 -22.29
N THR A 107 32.36 -2.61 -22.35
CA THR A 107 31.48 -3.06 -21.24
C THR A 107 30.71 -4.34 -21.57
N ARG A 108 30.81 -4.82 -22.81
CA ARG A 108 29.98 -5.91 -23.34
C ARG A 108 30.80 -6.82 -24.24
N ALA A 109 30.53 -8.12 -24.20
CA ALA A 109 30.95 -9.06 -25.25
C ALA A 109 29.90 -10.14 -25.48
N THR A 110 29.98 -10.77 -26.64
CA THR A 110 29.12 -11.88 -27.03
C THR A 110 29.80 -13.20 -26.73
N ALA A 111 29.17 -14.04 -25.92
CA ALA A 111 29.59 -15.40 -25.63
C ALA A 111 28.83 -16.39 -26.51
N THR A 112 29.52 -17.46 -26.93
CA THR A 112 28.94 -18.54 -27.74
C THR A 112 28.82 -19.80 -26.88
N VAL A 113 27.60 -20.27 -26.69
CA VAL A 113 27.30 -21.58 -26.09
C VAL A 113 27.18 -22.62 -27.19
N THR A 114 27.84 -23.77 -27.00
CA THR A 114 27.78 -24.92 -27.90
C THR A 114 27.31 -26.14 -27.13
N ALA A 115 26.39 -26.90 -27.71
CA ALA A 115 25.91 -28.17 -27.17
C ALA A 115 26.12 -29.29 -28.20
N ARG A 116 26.48 -30.49 -27.71
CA ARG A 116 26.69 -31.70 -28.52
C ARG A 116 26.04 -32.89 -27.82
N GLY A 117 24.79 -33.19 -28.18
CA GLY A 117 24.02 -34.26 -27.53
C GLY A 117 23.74 -34.00 -26.05
N ALA A 118 23.56 -32.73 -25.67
CA ALA A 118 23.26 -32.35 -24.30
C ALA A 118 21.83 -32.79 -23.91
N ALA A 119 21.65 -33.20 -22.65
CA ALA A 119 20.33 -33.55 -22.15
C ALA A 119 19.43 -32.31 -22.05
N VAL A 120 18.17 -32.44 -22.50
CA VAL A 120 17.16 -31.38 -22.37
C VAL A 120 16.94 -31.05 -20.90
N GLY A 121 16.98 -29.77 -20.55
CA GLY A 121 16.86 -29.32 -19.16
C GLY A 121 17.33 -27.89 -18.93
N SER A 122 17.17 -27.42 -17.70
CA SER A 122 17.61 -26.10 -17.25
C SER A 122 18.59 -26.26 -16.10
N VAL A 123 19.84 -25.82 -16.29
CA VAL A 123 20.93 -26.01 -15.33
C VAL A 123 21.52 -24.66 -14.94
N PRO A 124 21.60 -24.33 -13.63
CA PRO A 124 22.25 -23.10 -13.19
C PRO A 124 23.76 -23.18 -13.38
N ILE A 125 24.35 -22.13 -13.96
CA ILE A 125 25.79 -22.00 -14.18
C ILE A 125 26.31 -20.73 -13.51
N SER A 126 27.61 -20.66 -13.27
CA SER A 126 28.28 -19.46 -12.72
C SER A 126 29.05 -18.74 -13.80
N VAL A 127 28.86 -17.43 -13.91
CA VAL A 127 29.59 -16.52 -14.80
C VAL A 127 30.63 -15.81 -13.96
N VAL A 128 31.90 -16.06 -14.23
CA VAL A 128 33.03 -15.54 -13.45
C VAL A 128 33.81 -14.55 -14.30
N ALA A 129 33.81 -13.28 -13.92
CA ALA A 129 34.70 -12.28 -14.52
C ALA A 129 36.02 -12.26 -13.74
N GLU A 130 37.13 -12.34 -14.46
CA GLU A 130 38.49 -12.30 -13.94
C GLU A 130 39.27 -11.18 -14.62
N ALA A 131 39.91 -10.34 -13.82
CA ALA A 131 40.75 -9.25 -14.31
C ALA A 131 42.03 -9.16 -13.48
N LYS A 132 43.06 -8.56 -14.07
CA LYS A 132 44.27 -8.16 -13.35
C LYS A 132 44.40 -6.65 -13.40
N ALA A 133 44.62 -6.03 -12.25
CA ALA A 133 44.98 -4.62 -12.17
C ALA A 133 46.28 -4.51 -11.37
N GLY A 134 47.36 -4.24 -12.09
CA GLY A 134 48.71 -4.47 -11.58
C GLY A 134 48.90 -5.97 -11.25
N ASP A 135 49.43 -6.24 -10.06
CA ASP A 135 49.68 -7.61 -9.57
C ASP A 135 48.46 -8.26 -8.88
N LYS A 136 47.36 -7.52 -8.70
CA LYS A 136 46.17 -8.00 -7.99
C LYS A 136 45.17 -8.65 -8.96
N ALA A 137 44.80 -9.89 -8.68
CA ALA A 137 43.69 -10.57 -9.35
C ALA A 137 42.35 -10.15 -8.73
N ILE A 138 41.39 -9.81 -9.57
CA ILE A 138 40.05 -9.36 -9.18
C ILE A 138 39.05 -10.29 -9.84
N THR A 139 38.08 -10.77 -9.07
CA THR A 139 37.07 -11.70 -9.56
C THR A 139 35.68 -11.30 -9.11
N ALA A 140 34.69 -11.45 -9.99
CA ALA A 140 33.27 -11.33 -9.66
C ALA A 140 32.48 -12.49 -10.21
N THR A 141 31.38 -12.85 -9.55
CA THR A 141 30.55 -13.99 -9.93
C THR A 141 29.07 -13.62 -10.00
N ALA A 142 28.44 -13.99 -11.10
CA ALA A 142 26.99 -13.94 -11.29
C ALA A 142 26.43 -15.33 -11.61
N LYS A 143 25.12 -15.50 -11.42
CA LYS A 143 24.41 -16.75 -11.76
C LYS A 143 23.57 -16.54 -13.00
N THR A 144 23.58 -17.53 -13.90
CA THR A 144 22.64 -17.65 -15.02
C THR A 144 22.19 -19.11 -15.17
N ARG A 145 21.31 -19.41 -16.12
CA ARG A 145 20.85 -20.76 -16.45
C ARG A 145 21.09 -21.08 -17.91
N VAL A 146 21.70 -22.23 -18.21
CA VAL A 146 21.70 -22.78 -19.56
C VAL A 146 20.43 -23.62 -19.74
N VAL A 147 19.67 -23.34 -20.79
CA VAL A 147 18.43 -24.06 -21.12
C VAL A 147 18.65 -24.85 -22.40
N VAL A 148 18.87 -26.15 -22.27
CA VAL A 148 19.03 -27.04 -23.42
C VAL A 148 17.64 -27.42 -23.92
N THR A 149 17.33 -27.14 -25.19
CA THR A 149 16.06 -27.47 -25.84
C THR A 149 16.26 -28.36 -27.07
N ASP A 150 15.24 -29.13 -27.44
CA ASP A 150 15.26 -29.90 -28.69
C ASP A 150 14.51 -29.10 -29.77
N PRO A 151 15.20 -28.42 -30.71
CA PRO A 151 14.55 -27.62 -31.74
C PRO A 151 13.76 -28.47 -32.75
N SER A 152 13.96 -29.80 -32.80
CA SER A 152 13.13 -30.71 -33.61
C SER A 152 11.73 -30.92 -33.02
N ARG A 153 11.51 -30.42 -31.80
CA ARG A 153 10.26 -30.50 -31.06
C ARG A 153 9.80 -29.11 -30.62
N PRO A 154 8.94 -28.43 -31.40
CA PRO A 154 8.40 -27.13 -31.00
C PRO A 154 7.77 -27.20 -29.60
N GLN A 155 8.01 -26.19 -28.77
CA GLN A 155 7.53 -26.18 -27.39
C GLN A 155 6.18 -25.48 -27.26
N ALA A 156 5.27 -26.04 -26.46
CA ALA A 156 3.98 -25.41 -26.14
C ALA A 156 3.68 -25.48 -24.63
N ASP A 157 3.28 -24.37 -24.03
CA ASP A 157 2.78 -24.34 -22.67
C ASP A 157 1.31 -23.92 -22.71
N ILE A 158 0.41 -24.81 -22.29
CA ILE A 158 -1.03 -24.65 -22.42
C ILE A 158 -1.64 -24.54 -21.03
N MET A 159 -2.33 -23.44 -20.76
CA MET A 159 -3.04 -23.21 -19.49
C MET A 159 -4.55 -23.23 -19.74
N PHE A 160 -5.22 -24.19 -19.14
CA PHE A 160 -6.67 -24.25 -19.09
C PHE A 160 -7.17 -23.24 -18.05
N VAL A 161 -8.14 -22.42 -18.43
CA VAL A 161 -8.84 -21.50 -17.52
C VAL A 161 -10.28 -21.98 -17.47
N LEU A 162 -10.61 -22.76 -16.45
CA LEU A 162 -11.82 -23.56 -16.40
C LEU A 162 -12.77 -23.02 -15.34
N ASP A 163 -13.96 -22.65 -15.77
CA ASP A 163 -15.11 -22.40 -14.91
C ASP A 163 -15.54 -23.71 -14.25
N VAL A 164 -15.61 -23.71 -12.91
CA VAL A 164 -15.98 -24.89 -12.10
C VAL A 164 -17.22 -24.63 -11.24
N THR A 165 -18.10 -23.75 -11.71
CA THR A 165 -19.42 -23.46 -11.14
C THR A 165 -20.39 -24.63 -11.35
N ALA A 166 -21.55 -24.60 -10.69
CA ALA A 166 -22.49 -25.72 -10.65
C ALA A 166 -22.99 -26.21 -12.03
N SER A 167 -23.00 -25.36 -13.06
CA SER A 167 -23.39 -25.72 -14.43
C SER A 167 -22.34 -26.54 -15.18
N MET A 168 -21.08 -26.50 -14.75
CA MET A 168 -19.91 -26.91 -15.55
C MET A 168 -19.48 -28.38 -15.37
N GLN A 169 -20.28 -29.23 -14.72
CA GLN A 169 -19.85 -30.62 -14.42
C GLN A 169 -19.54 -31.44 -15.68
N ASN A 170 -20.38 -31.30 -16.72
CA ASN A 170 -20.18 -32.01 -17.98
C ASN A 170 -18.88 -31.56 -18.67
N GLU A 171 -18.54 -30.28 -18.53
CA GLU A 171 -17.36 -29.68 -19.11
C GLU A 171 -16.09 -30.11 -18.38
N ILE A 172 -16.12 -30.16 -17.05
CA ILE A 172 -15.04 -30.72 -16.22
C ILE A 172 -14.76 -32.18 -16.62
N ASP A 173 -15.81 -33.00 -16.69
CA ASP A 173 -15.70 -34.41 -17.09
C ASP A 173 -15.21 -34.55 -18.52
N GLY A 174 -15.62 -33.65 -19.41
CA GLY A 174 -15.15 -33.59 -20.78
C GLY A 174 -13.64 -33.31 -20.88
N VAL A 175 -13.13 -32.29 -20.18
CA VAL A 175 -11.68 -31.99 -20.14
C VAL A 175 -10.90 -33.17 -19.58
N LYS A 176 -11.38 -33.77 -18.48
CA LYS A 176 -10.80 -34.97 -17.87
C LYS A 176 -10.70 -36.13 -18.86
N ASN A 177 -11.77 -36.41 -19.60
CA ASN A 177 -11.81 -37.54 -20.52
C ASN A 177 -10.99 -37.30 -21.79
N GLY A 178 -11.01 -36.07 -22.32
CA GLY A 178 -10.37 -35.74 -23.61
C GLY A 178 -8.89 -35.38 -23.55
N VAL A 179 -8.34 -35.09 -22.36
CA VAL A 179 -6.93 -34.66 -22.24
C VAL A 179 -5.92 -35.71 -22.72
N ARG A 180 -6.27 -37.00 -22.65
CA ARG A 180 -5.42 -38.09 -23.19
C ARG A 180 -5.29 -37.98 -24.70
N SER A 181 -6.42 -37.83 -25.40
CA SER A 181 -6.48 -37.67 -26.86
C SER A 181 -5.70 -36.43 -27.30
N PHE A 182 -5.92 -35.32 -26.60
CA PHE A 182 -5.22 -34.06 -26.79
C PHE A 182 -3.69 -34.20 -26.69
N ALA A 183 -3.23 -34.78 -25.58
CA ALA A 183 -1.82 -35.02 -25.35
C ALA A 183 -1.21 -35.93 -26.43
N ALA A 184 -1.91 -37.00 -26.79
CA ALA A 184 -1.46 -37.91 -27.85
C ALA A 184 -1.34 -37.19 -29.21
N ALA A 185 -2.25 -36.26 -29.53
CA ALA A 185 -2.18 -35.47 -30.75
C ALA A 185 -0.95 -34.53 -30.78
N LEU A 186 -0.65 -33.86 -29.67
CA LEU A 186 0.56 -33.03 -29.54
C LEU A 186 1.85 -33.87 -29.65
N GLN A 187 1.88 -35.05 -29.01
CA GLN A 187 3.01 -35.98 -29.09
C GLN A 187 3.24 -36.49 -30.52
N ARG A 188 2.17 -36.88 -31.25
CA ARG A 188 2.25 -37.30 -32.66
C ARG A 188 2.84 -36.20 -33.55
N ASN A 189 2.54 -34.94 -33.24
CA ASN A 189 3.08 -33.78 -33.92
C ASN A 189 4.48 -33.35 -33.43
N LYS A 190 5.11 -34.17 -32.58
CA LYS A 190 6.43 -33.95 -31.97
C LYS A 190 6.51 -32.68 -31.13
N ILE A 191 5.40 -32.20 -30.58
CA ILE A 191 5.39 -31.02 -29.71
C ILE A 191 5.90 -31.42 -28.32
N ASP A 192 6.81 -30.62 -27.76
CA ASP A 192 7.21 -30.69 -26.35
C ASP A 192 6.26 -29.79 -25.54
N PHE A 193 5.25 -30.38 -24.92
CA PHE A 193 4.18 -29.64 -24.27
C PHE A 193 4.14 -29.81 -22.75
N ARG A 194 3.66 -28.77 -22.05
CA ARG A 194 3.23 -28.83 -20.65
C ARG A 194 1.81 -28.28 -20.54
N ILE A 195 1.04 -28.82 -19.60
CA ILE A 195 -0.34 -28.42 -19.32
C ILE A 195 -0.49 -27.96 -17.87
N GLY A 196 -1.31 -26.93 -17.66
CA GLY A 196 -1.68 -26.41 -16.35
C GLY A 196 -3.16 -26.03 -16.33
N LEU A 197 -3.72 -25.81 -15.13
CA LEU A 197 -5.12 -25.41 -15.00
C LEU A 197 -5.31 -24.36 -13.88
N VAL A 198 -6.01 -23.28 -14.23
CA VAL A 198 -6.62 -22.33 -13.28
C VAL A 198 -8.12 -22.61 -13.25
N ALA A 199 -8.62 -23.05 -12.11
CA ALA A 199 -10.04 -23.25 -11.86
C ALA A 199 -10.62 -21.98 -11.23
N PHE A 200 -11.78 -21.53 -11.69
CA PHE A 200 -12.44 -20.35 -11.13
C PHE A 200 -13.94 -20.54 -10.92
N ARG A 201 -14.47 -19.74 -9.99
CA ARG A 201 -15.90 -19.57 -9.68
C ARG A 201 -16.19 -18.09 -9.44
N ASP A 202 -17.27 -17.79 -8.74
CA ASP A 202 -17.60 -16.44 -8.31
C ASP A 202 -16.77 -16.01 -7.09
N LEU A 203 -15.83 -15.08 -7.29
CA LEU A 203 -15.03 -14.45 -6.22
C LEU A 203 -15.88 -13.81 -5.10
N MET A 204 -17.13 -13.43 -5.39
CA MET A 204 -18.03 -12.81 -4.42
C MET A 204 -18.89 -13.82 -3.65
N ALA A 205 -19.03 -15.05 -4.15
CA ALA A 205 -19.86 -16.09 -3.54
C ALA A 205 -19.05 -17.23 -2.90
N ASP A 206 -17.87 -17.55 -3.44
CA ASP A 206 -17.10 -18.73 -3.08
C ASP A 206 -15.74 -18.39 -2.43
N SER A 207 -15.43 -19.04 -1.32
CA SER A 207 -14.14 -18.85 -0.62
C SER A 207 -12.95 -19.47 -1.35
N ASP A 208 -13.20 -20.44 -2.23
CA ASP A 208 -12.23 -21.13 -3.09
C ASP A 208 -12.49 -20.81 -4.58
N ALA A 209 -12.82 -19.54 -4.85
CA ALA A 209 -13.21 -19.07 -6.18
C ALA A 209 -12.08 -18.95 -7.22
N MET A 210 -10.82 -19.09 -6.83
CA MET A 210 -9.68 -19.08 -7.76
C MET A 210 -8.59 -20.02 -7.27
N ILE A 211 -8.33 -21.07 -8.05
CA ILE A 211 -7.39 -22.13 -7.67
C ILE A 211 -6.46 -22.42 -8.84
N VAL A 212 -5.16 -22.23 -8.64
CA VAL A 212 -4.14 -22.73 -9.56
C VAL A 212 -3.78 -24.15 -9.15
N LEU A 213 -4.13 -25.14 -9.98
CA LEU A 213 -3.81 -26.54 -9.71
C LEU A 213 -2.28 -26.72 -9.69
N LYS A 214 -1.80 -27.54 -8.75
CA LYS A 214 -0.37 -27.81 -8.56
C LYS A 214 -0.08 -29.29 -8.80
N PHE A 215 1.02 -29.55 -9.48
CA PHE A 215 1.53 -30.86 -9.84
C PHE A 215 2.95 -30.96 -9.29
N GLN A 216 3.11 -31.72 -8.21
CA GLN A 216 4.39 -31.77 -7.47
C GLN A 216 4.90 -30.37 -7.04
N GLY A 217 3.98 -29.46 -6.69
CA GLY A 217 4.28 -28.08 -6.30
C GLY A 217 4.32 -27.06 -7.44
N GLU A 218 4.33 -27.51 -8.69
CA GLU A 218 4.44 -26.64 -9.88
C GLU A 218 3.08 -26.43 -10.58
N PRO A 219 2.79 -25.26 -11.18
CA PRO A 219 1.53 -24.98 -11.87
C PRO A 219 1.39 -25.65 -13.25
N PHE A 220 2.48 -26.24 -13.77
CA PHE A 220 2.51 -26.96 -15.05
C PHE A 220 3.05 -28.37 -14.86
N THR A 221 2.54 -29.31 -15.66
CA THR A 221 3.00 -30.71 -15.69
C THR A 221 3.17 -31.22 -17.12
N THR A 222 4.09 -32.15 -17.30
CA THR A 222 4.20 -33.01 -18.51
C THR A 222 3.46 -34.34 -18.33
N ASP A 223 3.08 -34.67 -17.10
CA ASP A 223 2.35 -35.89 -16.76
C ASP A 223 0.85 -35.68 -16.96
N VAL A 224 0.35 -36.26 -18.05
CA VAL A 224 -1.04 -36.20 -18.49
C VAL A 224 -1.97 -36.94 -17.51
N GLU A 225 -1.47 -37.99 -16.85
CA GLU A 225 -2.23 -38.72 -15.85
C GLU A 225 -2.41 -37.88 -14.60
N ALA A 226 -1.33 -37.28 -14.10
CA ALA A 226 -1.38 -36.37 -12.96
C ALA A 226 -2.31 -35.17 -13.25
N PHE A 227 -2.29 -34.63 -14.47
CA PHE A 227 -3.24 -33.62 -14.89
C PHE A 227 -4.69 -34.13 -14.82
N ARG A 228 -4.99 -35.24 -15.50
CA ARG A 228 -6.35 -35.80 -15.50
C ARG A 228 -6.85 -36.05 -14.09
N ASP A 229 -6.02 -36.66 -13.25
CA ASP A 229 -6.43 -37.05 -11.91
C ASP A 229 -6.75 -35.82 -11.06
N GLN A 230 -5.96 -34.74 -11.15
CA GLN A 230 -6.29 -33.46 -10.49
C GLN A 230 -7.57 -32.83 -11.05
N VAL A 231 -7.78 -32.82 -12.38
CA VAL A 231 -9.04 -32.33 -12.96
C VAL A 231 -10.22 -33.17 -12.46
N GLY A 232 -10.04 -34.48 -12.32
CA GLY A 232 -11.07 -35.40 -11.82
C GLY A 232 -11.41 -35.21 -10.33
N LEU A 233 -10.62 -34.45 -9.57
CA LEU A 233 -10.96 -34.06 -8.20
C LEU A 233 -11.85 -32.81 -8.16
N LEU A 234 -11.94 -32.05 -9.25
CA LEU A 234 -12.79 -30.88 -9.34
C LEU A 234 -14.25 -31.31 -9.35
N LYS A 235 -15.07 -30.59 -8.58
CA LYS A 235 -16.53 -30.74 -8.56
C LYS A 235 -17.16 -29.41 -8.91
N ALA A 236 -18.09 -29.45 -9.86
CA ALA A 236 -18.95 -28.32 -10.18
C ALA A 236 -19.79 -27.97 -8.95
N ALA A 237 -19.57 -26.78 -8.40
CA ALA A 237 -20.24 -26.29 -7.22
C ALA A 237 -20.09 -24.76 -7.16
N GLY A 238 -20.89 -24.10 -6.33
CA GLY A 238 -20.79 -22.64 -6.17
C GLY A 238 -21.31 -21.87 -7.39
N GLY A 239 -20.81 -20.65 -7.56
CA GLY A 239 -21.17 -19.71 -8.63
C GLY A 239 -22.18 -18.63 -8.22
N GLY A 240 -22.99 -18.87 -7.18
CA GLY A 240 -23.92 -17.86 -6.69
C GLY A 240 -24.89 -17.37 -7.77
N ASP A 241 -24.78 -16.11 -8.17
CA ASP A 241 -25.52 -15.49 -9.27
C ASP A 241 -24.65 -15.36 -10.55
N ILE A 242 -25.24 -15.63 -11.71
CA ILE A 242 -24.62 -15.25 -13.00
C ILE A 242 -24.65 -13.72 -13.11
N PRO A 243 -23.56 -13.02 -13.48
CA PRO A 243 -22.31 -13.45 -14.16
C PRO A 243 -21.17 -14.04 -13.29
N GLU A 244 -20.07 -14.50 -13.90
CA GLU A 244 -18.91 -15.17 -13.23
C GLU A 244 -17.54 -14.50 -13.48
N HIS A 245 -16.53 -14.71 -12.62
CA HIS A 245 -15.23 -13.98 -12.64
C HIS A 245 -14.17 -14.51 -13.62
N SER A 246 -14.53 -14.66 -14.89
CA SER A 246 -13.66 -15.21 -15.93
C SER A 246 -12.47 -14.31 -16.31
N ILE A 247 -12.61 -12.98 -16.20
CA ILE A 247 -11.57 -12.01 -16.60
C ILE A 247 -10.40 -12.02 -15.62
N GLU A 248 -10.71 -12.11 -14.33
CA GLU A 248 -9.75 -12.26 -13.25
C GLU A 248 -9.00 -13.60 -13.37
N ALA A 249 -9.71 -14.67 -13.76
CA ALA A 249 -9.11 -15.97 -14.00
C ALA A 249 -8.10 -15.94 -15.16
N VAL A 250 -8.44 -15.26 -16.25
CA VAL A 250 -7.52 -15.03 -17.37
C VAL A 250 -6.32 -14.22 -16.92
N ALA A 251 -6.53 -13.13 -16.18
CA ALA A 251 -5.44 -12.33 -15.64
C ALA A 251 -4.51 -13.16 -14.74
N GLU A 252 -5.06 -14.03 -13.89
CA GLU A 252 -4.28 -14.95 -13.06
C GLU A 252 -3.50 -15.97 -13.88
N ALA A 253 -4.12 -16.52 -14.95
CA ALA A 253 -3.47 -17.42 -15.88
C ALA A 253 -2.26 -16.78 -16.56
N THR A 254 -2.31 -15.48 -16.90
CA THR A 254 -1.15 -14.78 -17.51
C THR A 254 0.06 -14.65 -16.59
N LYS A 255 -0.12 -14.79 -15.26
CA LYS A 255 0.97 -14.68 -14.28
C LYS A 255 1.75 -15.99 -14.09
N GLN A 256 1.27 -17.09 -14.67
CA GLN A 256 1.88 -18.41 -14.47
C GLN A 256 3.24 -18.53 -15.20
N PRO A 257 4.16 -19.40 -14.72
CA PRO A 257 5.54 -19.47 -15.21
C PRO A 257 5.67 -20.23 -16.54
N PHE A 258 5.22 -19.62 -17.63
CA PHE A 258 5.41 -20.15 -18.99
C PHE A 258 6.88 -20.17 -19.41
N ARG A 259 7.31 -21.21 -20.14
CA ARG A 259 8.62 -21.26 -20.81
C ARG A 259 8.71 -20.11 -21.83
N LYS A 260 9.82 -19.36 -21.81
CA LYS A 260 10.02 -18.23 -22.73
C LYS A 260 10.03 -18.64 -24.21
N SER A 261 10.63 -19.80 -24.50
CA SER A 261 10.73 -20.38 -25.85
C SER A 261 9.48 -21.12 -26.31
N ALA A 262 8.50 -21.35 -25.44
CA ALA A 262 7.29 -22.07 -25.79
C ALA A 262 6.24 -21.14 -26.41
N THR A 263 5.39 -21.70 -27.25
CA THR A 263 4.09 -21.11 -27.58
C THR A 263 3.19 -21.19 -26.36
N LYS A 264 2.82 -20.04 -25.82
CA LYS A 264 2.01 -19.87 -24.63
C LYS A 264 0.55 -19.73 -25.05
N VAL A 265 -0.27 -20.65 -24.59
CA VAL A 265 -1.67 -20.76 -25.02
C VAL A 265 -2.57 -20.74 -23.80
N LEU A 266 -3.60 -19.91 -23.84
CA LEU A 266 -4.70 -19.97 -22.88
C LEU A 266 -5.93 -20.60 -23.54
N LEU A 267 -6.63 -21.48 -22.82
CA LEU A 267 -7.93 -22.02 -23.22
C LEU A 267 -8.96 -21.69 -22.13
N LEU A 268 -9.76 -20.65 -22.36
CA LEU A 268 -10.85 -20.26 -21.46
C LEU A 268 -12.09 -21.10 -21.78
N ILE A 269 -12.67 -21.73 -20.76
CA ILE A 269 -13.87 -22.56 -20.84
C ILE A 269 -14.86 -22.04 -19.80
N THR A 270 -16.00 -21.49 -20.25
CA THR A 270 -17.06 -20.98 -19.36
C THR A 270 -18.39 -20.93 -20.10
N ASP A 271 -19.49 -21.09 -19.37
CA ASP A 271 -20.83 -20.91 -19.91
C ASP A 271 -21.51 -19.60 -19.48
N ALA A 272 -20.77 -18.73 -18.77
CA ALA A 272 -21.28 -17.50 -18.18
C ALA A 272 -20.60 -16.21 -18.70
N PRO A 273 -21.32 -15.08 -18.77
CA PRO A 273 -20.74 -13.76 -19.00
C PRO A 273 -19.80 -13.35 -17.86
N PRO A 274 -18.84 -12.44 -18.13
CA PRO A 274 -17.88 -11.97 -17.13
C PRO A 274 -18.54 -11.04 -16.09
N LYS A 275 -18.23 -11.27 -14.81
CA LYS A 275 -18.62 -10.46 -13.66
C LYS A 275 -17.54 -9.42 -13.41
N VAL A 276 -17.93 -8.14 -13.38
CA VAL A 276 -17.01 -7.01 -13.21
C VAL A 276 -17.57 -6.07 -12.16
N VAL A 277 -16.69 -5.64 -11.24
CA VAL A 277 -17.00 -4.64 -10.22
C VAL A 277 -16.34 -3.30 -10.54
N ASP A 278 -17.06 -2.22 -10.23
CA ASP A 278 -16.58 -0.86 -10.34
C ASP A 278 -15.61 -0.47 -9.20
N GLN A 279 -15.09 0.75 -9.27
CA GLN A 279 -14.17 1.30 -8.26
C GLN A 279 -14.77 1.38 -6.85
N THR A 280 -16.10 1.27 -6.72
CA THR A 280 -16.82 1.25 -5.44
C THR A 280 -17.13 -0.16 -4.95
N GLY A 281 -16.73 -1.19 -5.71
CA GLY A 281 -16.98 -2.60 -5.40
C GLY A 281 -18.38 -3.07 -5.80
N ARG A 282 -19.09 -2.35 -6.68
CA ARG A 282 -20.43 -2.73 -7.16
C ARG A 282 -20.38 -3.36 -8.55
N LEU A 283 -21.26 -4.33 -8.80
CA LEU A 283 -21.42 -4.95 -10.12
C LEU A 283 -21.74 -3.91 -11.20
N SER A 284 -21.05 -3.97 -12.34
CA SER A 284 -21.19 -2.99 -13.42
C SER A 284 -20.96 -3.61 -14.81
N ASP A 285 -22.07 -3.86 -15.51
CA ASP A 285 -22.03 -4.35 -16.90
C ASP A 285 -21.37 -3.35 -17.86
N ALA A 286 -21.50 -2.05 -17.56
CA ALA A 286 -20.90 -0.98 -18.36
C ALA A 286 -19.35 -1.04 -18.37
N GLU A 287 -18.75 -1.66 -17.35
CA GLU A 287 -17.31 -1.80 -17.25
C GLU A 287 -16.75 -3.05 -17.92
N ILE A 288 -17.62 -4.02 -18.30
CA ILE A 288 -17.22 -5.27 -18.95
C ILE A 288 -16.31 -5.04 -20.17
N PRO A 289 -16.63 -4.15 -21.13
CA PRO A 289 -15.75 -3.92 -22.28
C PRO A 289 -14.37 -3.40 -21.88
N GLY A 290 -14.30 -2.59 -20.81
CA GLY A 290 -13.05 -2.10 -20.27
C GLY A 290 -12.22 -3.20 -19.59
N ALA A 291 -12.87 -4.06 -18.80
CA ALA A 291 -12.22 -5.19 -18.13
C ALA A 291 -11.65 -6.20 -19.14
N VAL A 292 -12.44 -6.57 -20.16
CA VAL A 292 -11.98 -7.49 -21.22
C VAL A 292 -10.77 -6.89 -21.97
N ARG A 293 -10.79 -5.58 -22.28
CA ARG A 293 -9.64 -4.90 -22.90
C ARG A 293 -8.40 -4.87 -22.00
N ARG A 294 -8.56 -4.74 -20.69
CA ARG A 294 -7.44 -4.82 -19.74
C ARG A 294 -6.85 -6.23 -19.69
N ALA A 295 -7.68 -7.27 -19.66
CA ALA A 295 -7.19 -8.64 -19.74
C ALA A 295 -6.50 -8.92 -21.09
N ALA A 296 -7.05 -8.44 -22.20
CA ALA A 296 -6.40 -8.51 -23.50
C ALA A 296 -5.03 -7.79 -23.51
N ALA A 297 -4.92 -6.64 -22.85
CA ALA A 297 -3.64 -5.95 -22.69
C ALA A 297 -2.66 -6.77 -21.84
N ALA A 298 -3.11 -7.40 -20.75
CA ALA A 298 -2.27 -8.28 -19.93
C ALA A 298 -1.77 -9.50 -20.70
N VAL A 299 -2.63 -10.12 -21.53
CA VAL A 299 -2.26 -11.21 -22.45
C VAL A 299 -1.13 -10.78 -23.37
N LYS A 300 -1.23 -9.59 -23.98
CA LYS A 300 -0.18 -9.01 -24.83
C LYS A 300 1.11 -8.71 -24.06
N GLU A 301 0.99 -8.07 -22.90
CA GLU A 301 2.13 -7.67 -22.06
C GLU A 301 2.93 -8.89 -21.59
N LYS A 302 2.25 -9.98 -21.19
CA LYS A 302 2.90 -11.23 -20.77
C LYS A 302 3.35 -12.12 -21.94
N GLY A 303 3.13 -11.65 -23.18
CA GLY A 303 3.53 -12.32 -24.40
C GLY A 303 2.89 -13.70 -24.52
N ILE A 304 1.60 -13.80 -24.22
CA ILE A 304 0.77 -14.96 -24.51
C ILE A 304 0.47 -14.97 -26.01
N ASP A 305 0.69 -16.10 -26.68
CA ASP A 305 0.63 -16.16 -28.14
C ASP A 305 -0.80 -16.28 -28.66
N SER A 306 -1.67 -17.02 -27.96
CA SER A 306 -3.07 -17.18 -28.35
C SER A 306 -3.99 -17.42 -27.15
N VAL A 307 -5.23 -16.94 -27.26
CA VAL A 307 -6.31 -17.20 -26.29
C VAL A 307 -7.49 -17.81 -27.01
N HIS A 308 -7.73 -19.08 -26.77
CA HIS A 308 -8.86 -19.81 -27.33
C HIS A 308 -10.02 -19.80 -26.35
N LEU A 309 -11.23 -19.72 -26.89
CA LEU A 309 -12.45 -19.54 -26.11
C LEU A 309 -13.39 -20.70 -26.38
N VAL A 310 -13.85 -21.39 -25.34
CA VAL A 310 -14.92 -22.38 -25.38
C VAL A 310 -16.09 -21.78 -24.61
N VAL A 311 -16.97 -21.05 -25.32
CA VAL A 311 -18.11 -20.35 -24.71
C VAL A 311 -19.38 -20.52 -25.55
N PRO A 312 -20.59 -20.30 -25.01
CA PRO A 312 -21.82 -20.48 -25.75
C PRO A 312 -21.99 -19.46 -26.88
N ASN A 313 -22.58 -19.92 -27.99
CA ASN A 313 -22.88 -19.09 -29.17
C ASN A 313 -24.36 -18.72 -29.32
N GLY A 314 -25.14 -18.69 -28.23
CA GLY A 314 -26.55 -18.33 -28.30
C GLY A 314 -27.52 -19.49 -28.61
N LYS A 315 -27.02 -20.70 -28.88
CA LYS A 315 -27.86 -21.90 -29.01
C LYS A 315 -28.33 -22.39 -27.63
N ASP A 316 -29.41 -23.17 -27.63
CA ASP A 316 -29.98 -23.84 -26.44
C ASP A 316 -30.37 -22.90 -25.29
N GLY A 317 -30.68 -21.63 -25.59
CA GLY A 317 -31.11 -20.64 -24.60
C GLY A 317 -29.99 -20.03 -23.76
N LYS A 318 -28.72 -20.36 -24.02
CA LYS A 318 -27.55 -19.73 -23.39
C LYS A 318 -27.23 -18.37 -24.04
N PRO A 319 -26.63 -17.40 -23.33
CA PRO A 319 -26.29 -16.09 -23.91
C PRO A 319 -25.22 -16.18 -25.00
N PHE A 320 -25.28 -15.31 -26.00
CA PHE A 320 -24.23 -15.18 -27.02
C PHE A 320 -23.03 -14.43 -26.43
N LEU A 321 -21.97 -15.14 -26.05
CA LEU A 321 -20.85 -14.54 -25.32
C LEU A 321 -19.66 -14.14 -26.21
N LEU A 322 -19.66 -14.54 -27.49
CA LEU A 322 -18.53 -14.29 -28.39
C LEU A 322 -18.20 -12.80 -28.54
N ALA A 323 -19.21 -11.93 -28.70
CA ALA A 323 -18.99 -10.49 -28.83
C ALA A 323 -18.30 -9.89 -27.60
N THR A 324 -18.59 -10.42 -26.41
CA THR A 324 -17.99 -9.95 -25.15
C THR A 324 -16.51 -10.26 -25.07
N TYR A 325 -16.09 -11.46 -25.51
CA TYR A 325 -14.69 -11.93 -25.41
C TYR A 325 -13.85 -11.69 -26.67
N GLU A 326 -14.40 -11.09 -27.72
CA GLU A 326 -13.69 -10.82 -28.98
C GLU A 326 -12.35 -10.07 -28.79
N PRO A 327 -12.23 -9.02 -27.96
CA PRO A 327 -10.94 -8.37 -27.73
C PRO A 327 -9.90 -9.29 -27.09
N LEU A 328 -10.34 -10.29 -26.33
CA LEU A 328 -9.46 -11.28 -25.70
C LEU A 328 -9.00 -12.35 -26.70
N ARG A 329 -9.91 -12.83 -27.56
CA ARG A 329 -9.57 -13.71 -28.70
C ARG A 329 -8.49 -13.09 -29.58
N ASP A 330 -8.64 -11.80 -29.87
CA ASP A 330 -7.76 -11.03 -30.76
C ASP A 330 -6.51 -10.49 -30.05
N ALA A 331 -6.33 -10.81 -28.77
CA ALA A 331 -5.18 -10.36 -27.99
C ALA A 331 -3.88 -11.09 -28.33
N GLY A 332 -3.97 -12.28 -28.94
CA GLY A 332 -2.83 -13.09 -29.36
C GLY A 332 -2.01 -12.47 -30.52
N LEU A 333 -0.90 -13.12 -30.88
CA LEU A 333 -0.08 -12.73 -32.03
C LEU A 333 -0.88 -12.88 -33.34
N GLU A 334 -0.67 -11.97 -34.31
CA GLU A 334 -1.47 -11.93 -35.56
C GLU A 334 -1.48 -13.24 -36.35
N LYS A 335 -0.43 -14.06 -36.24
CA LYS A 335 -0.30 -15.38 -36.91
C LYS A 335 -0.89 -16.55 -36.10
N ALA A 336 -1.32 -16.30 -34.86
CA ALA A 336 -1.86 -17.28 -33.93
C ALA A 336 -3.11 -16.69 -33.23
N LYS A 337 -4.02 -16.07 -34.00
CA LYS A 337 -5.27 -15.54 -33.46
C LYS A 337 -6.03 -16.65 -32.71
N GLY A 338 -6.65 -16.26 -31.60
CA GLY A 338 -7.52 -17.15 -30.84
C GLY A 338 -8.66 -17.69 -31.70
N GLU A 339 -9.07 -18.92 -31.45
CA GLU A 339 -10.28 -19.48 -32.04
C GLU A 339 -11.39 -19.59 -31.02
N PHE A 340 -12.62 -19.49 -31.52
CA PHE A 340 -13.83 -19.76 -30.78
C PHE A 340 -14.30 -21.18 -31.05
N PHE A 341 -14.64 -21.90 -30.00
CA PHE A 341 -15.28 -23.19 -30.02
C PHE A 341 -16.63 -23.09 -29.32
N ASP A 342 -17.66 -23.65 -29.93
CA ASP A 342 -19.00 -23.66 -29.37
C ASP A 342 -19.09 -24.69 -28.24
N LEU A 343 -19.54 -24.25 -27.06
CA LEU A 343 -19.77 -25.15 -25.94
C LEU A 343 -20.87 -26.19 -26.25
N ALA A 344 -21.84 -25.88 -27.11
CA ALA A 344 -22.88 -26.83 -27.50
C ALA A 344 -22.32 -28.00 -28.35
N ASP A 345 -21.25 -27.78 -29.11
CA ASP A 345 -20.58 -28.83 -29.88
C ASP A 345 -19.88 -29.87 -28.96
N VAL A 346 -19.65 -29.50 -27.70
CA VAL A 346 -19.11 -30.36 -26.64
C VAL A 346 -20.20 -31.21 -25.97
N ALA A 347 -21.39 -30.64 -25.76
CA ALA A 347 -22.48 -31.26 -25.00
C ALA A 347 -23.22 -32.40 -25.75
N ASN A 348 -23.11 -32.47 -27.08
CA ASN A 348 -23.83 -33.42 -27.94
C ASN A 348 -23.28 -34.87 -27.95
N GLY A 349 -22.85 -35.40 -26.81
CA GLY A 349 -22.51 -36.82 -26.62
C GLY A 349 -21.19 -37.30 -27.25
N ARG A 350 -20.44 -36.44 -27.93
CA ARG A 350 -19.09 -36.74 -28.46
C ARG A 350 -17.94 -36.28 -27.55
N GLY A 351 -18.25 -35.56 -26.47
CA GLY A 351 -17.27 -35.07 -25.50
C GLY A 351 -16.37 -33.96 -26.04
N PHE A 352 -15.36 -33.58 -25.25
CA PHE A 352 -14.35 -32.56 -25.63
C PHE A 352 -13.34 -33.06 -26.68
N ASP A 353 -13.34 -34.35 -27.05
CA ASP A 353 -12.33 -34.94 -27.95
C ASP A 353 -12.22 -34.21 -29.30
N PRO A 354 -13.30 -33.95 -30.06
CA PRO A 354 -13.19 -33.29 -31.37
C PRO A 354 -12.73 -31.84 -31.27
N LEU A 355 -13.06 -31.16 -30.16
CA LEU A 355 -12.63 -29.80 -29.88
C LEU A 355 -11.15 -29.79 -29.56
N LEU A 356 -10.71 -30.65 -28.64
CA LEU A 356 -9.31 -30.76 -28.25
C LEU A 356 -8.43 -31.21 -29.42
N ASP A 357 -8.94 -32.06 -30.32
CA ASP A 357 -8.23 -32.41 -31.56
C ASP A 357 -8.01 -31.18 -32.44
N LYS A 358 -9.05 -30.40 -32.73
CA LYS A 358 -8.92 -29.13 -33.49
C LYS A 358 -7.99 -28.16 -32.80
N PHE A 359 -8.14 -28.00 -31.49
CA PHE A 359 -7.28 -27.15 -30.67
C PHE A 359 -5.81 -27.61 -30.74
N SER A 360 -5.55 -28.93 -30.71
CA SER A 360 -4.19 -29.48 -30.82
C SER A 360 -3.53 -29.16 -32.16
N VAL A 361 -4.32 -29.12 -33.26
CA VAL A 361 -3.84 -28.70 -34.57
C VAL A 361 -3.42 -27.24 -34.54
N ARG A 362 -4.22 -26.36 -33.93
CA ARG A 362 -3.88 -24.93 -33.80
C ARG A 362 -2.67 -24.68 -32.94
N VAL A 363 -2.56 -25.36 -31.79
CA VAL A 363 -1.38 -25.28 -30.93
C VAL A 363 -0.14 -25.75 -31.71
N THR A 364 -0.26 -26.83 -32.49
CA THR A 364 0.82 -27.34 -33.35
C THR A 364 1.23 -26.34 -34.42
N GLU A 365 0.27 -25.74 -35.13
CA GLU A 365 0.51 -24.72 -36.16
C GLU A 365 1.19 -23.48 -35.55
N ALA A 366 0.69 -22.99 -34.42
CA ALA A 366 1.27 -21.84 -33.71
C ALA A 366 2.68 -22.15 -33.18
N ALA A 367 2.92 -23.34 -32.64
CA ALA A 367 4.25 -23.78 -32.20
C ALA A 367 5.25 -23.86 -33.36
N LYS A 368 4.84 -24.40 -34.51
CA LYS A 368 5.67 -24.44 -35.72
C LYS A 368 5.90 -23.04 -36.30
N ALA A 369 4.88 -22.17 -36.33
CA ALA A 369 4.99 -20.82 -36.86
C ALA A 369 5.83 -19.87 -35.99
N LYS A 370 5.82 -20.05 -34.66
CA LYS A 370 6.65 -19.29 -33.72
C LYS A 370 8.13 -19.67 -33.81
N ASN A 371 8.42 -20.90 -34.25
CA ASN A 371 9.78 -21.40 -34.41
C ASN A 371 9.99 -22.10 -35.76
N PRO A 372 9.91 -21.38 -36.91
CA PRO A 372 9.90 -21.98 -38.24
C PRO A 372 11.26 -22.58 -38.64
N ASP A 373 12.36 -22.09 -38.05
CA ASP A 373 13.74 -22.49 -38.37
C ASP A 373 14.43 -23.26 -37.23
N GLY A 374 13.76 -23.50 -36.09
CA GLY A 374 14.41 -24.05 -34.88
C GLY A 374 15.42 -23.10 -34.22
N LYS A 375 15.50 -21.83 -34.64
CA LYS A 375 16.43 -20.83 -34.11
C LYS A 375 16.01 -20.42 -32.70
N LEU A 376 16.89 -20.65 -31.73
CA LEU A 376 16.66 -20.26 -30.34
C LEU A 376 16.65 -18.74 -30.22
N GLN A 377 15.69 -18.20 -29.47
CA GLN A 377 15.66 -16.78 -29.15
C GLN A 377 16.87 -16.42 -28.25
N VAL A 378 17.46 -15.24 -28.48
CA VAL A 378 18.52 -14.72 -27.61
C VAL A 378 17.92 -14.47 -26.23
N GLY A 379 18.57 -14.99 -25.18
CA GLY A 379 18.15 -14.74 -23.80
C GLY A 379 18.03 -13.25 -23.52
N GLY A 380 17.00 -12.84 -22.78
CA GLY A 380 16.72 -11.42 -22.49
C GLY A 380 17.95 -10.62 -22.04
N GLU A 381 17.93 -9.31 -22.29
CA GLU A 381 19.07 -8.41 -22.03
C GLU A 381 19.58 -8.56 -20.59
N ALA A 382 20.90 -8.62 -20.43
CA ALA A 382 21.54 -8.73 -19.13
C ALA A 382 21.18 -7.49 -18.29
N ALA A 383 20.81 -7.70 -17.02
CA ALA A 383 20.64 -6.58 -16.10
C ALA A 383 21.97 -5.84 -15.93
N LYS A 384 21.94 -4.50 -15.86
CA LYS A 384 23.16 -3.71 -15.65
C LYS A 384 23.81 -4.11 -14.31
N PRO A 385 25.11 -4.46 -14.29
CA PRO A 385 25.79 -4.81 -13.06
C PRO A 385 25.93 -3.58 -12.14
N GLU A 386 25.36 -3.64 -10.93
CA GLU A 386 25.47 -2.61 -9.89
C GLU A 386 26.54 -3.01 -8.86
N LEU A 387 27.40 -2.06 -8.48
CA LEU A 387 28.59 -2.28 -7.65
C LEU A 387 28.33 -2.17 -6.14
N GLY A 388 27.14 -1.76 -5.67
CA GLY A 388 26.87 -1.57 -4.24
C GLY A 388 25.39 -1.39 -3.84
N GLN A 389 25.13 -1.32 -2.53
CA GLN A 389 23.82 -1.18 -1.89
C GLN A 389 23.60 0.24 -1.35
N LYS A 390 22.45 0.85 -1.64
CA LYS A 390 22.17 2.25 -1.26
C LYS A 390 21.60 2.39 0.16
N SER A 391 21.91 3.50 0.83
CA SER A 391 21.42 3.86 2.16
C SER A 391 20.57 5.14 2.12
N LEU A 392 19.47 5.16 2.87
CA LEU A 392 18.57 6.32 2.94
C LEU A 392 19.26 7.55 3.57
N GLN A 393 20.25 7.32 4.43
CA GLN A 393 20.92 8.32 5.25
C GLN A 393 22.41 8.53 4.88
N SER A 394 22.85 8.03 3.72
CA SER A 394 24.23 8.16 3.24
C SER A 394 24.25 8.26 1.72
N ASN A 395 25.16 9.06 1.17
CA ASN A 395 25.38 9.15 -0.28
C ASN A 395 26.42 8.13 -0.78
N VAL A 396 27.05 7.40 0.14
CA VAL A 396 27.99 6.32 -0.19
C VAL A 396 27.25 5.00 -0.33
N ASP A 397 27.67 4.20 -1.31
CA ASP A 397 27.21 2.84 -1.50
C ASP A 397 27.90 1.88 -0.51
N TYR A 398 27.17 0.87 -0.04
CA TYR A 398 27.63 -0.14 0.90
C TYR A 398 27.82 -1.50 0.24
N ALA A 399 28.63 -2.38 0.85
CA ALA A 399 28.84 -3.72 0.33
C ALA A 399 27.52 -4.50 0.21
N LYS A 400 27.40 -5.34 -0.83
CA LYS A 400 26.25 -6.23 -1.04
C LYS A 400 26.08 -7.19 0.16
N GLY A 401 24.85 -7.47 0.60
CA GLY A 401 24.59 -8.24 1.82
C GLY A 401 24.46 -7.41 3.11
N SER A 402 24.51 -6.08 3.00
CA SER A 402 24.37 -5.15 4.14
C SER A 402 22.93 -4.70 4.41
N GLU A 403 21.93 -5.28 3.72
CA GLU A 403 20.55 -4.79 3.68
C GLU A 403 19.91 -4.73 5.08
N VAL A 404 20.05 -5.80 5.85
CA VAL A 404 19.52 -5.89 7.22
C VAL A 404 20.23 -4.90 8.13
N ARG A 405 21.55 -4.77 8.00
CA ARG A 405 22.35 -3.88 8.84
C ARG A 405 22.02 -2.42 8.56
N LEU A 406 21.80 -2.04 7.30
CA LEU A 406 21.32 -0.72 6.91
C LEU A 406 19.92 -0.43 7.44
N ALA A 407 19.01 -1.40 7.40
CA ALA A 407 17.66 -1.24 7.97
C ALA A 407 17.72 -1.01 9.49
N VAL A 408 18.55 -1.77 10.21
CA VAL A 408 18.77 -1.59 11.66
C VAL A 408 19.41 -0.24 11.95
N LEU A 409 20.42 0.14 11.17
CA LEU A 409 21.11 1.43 11.29
C LEU A 409 20.12 2.60 11.17
N SER A 410 19.30 2.60 10.11
CA SER A 410 18.26 3.62 9.91
C SER A 410 17.22 3.59 11.02
N ALA A 411 16.76 2.41 11.45
CA ALA A 411 15.83 2.28 12.57
C ALA A 411 16.37 2.94 13.84
N VAL A 412 17.59 2.59 14.24
CA VAL A 412 18.20 3.05 15.50
C VAL A 412 18.44 4.57 15.45
N TRP A 413 18.96 5.08 14.34
CA TRP A 413 19.21 6.51 14.17
C TRP A 413 17.90 7.32 14.27
N THR A 414 16.84 6.86 13.60
CA THR A 414 15.52 7.51 13.65
C THR A 414 14.86 7.39 15.02
N GLY A 415 14.99 6.23 15.65
CA GLY A 415 14.52 5.98 17.02
C GLY A 415 15.13 6.95 18.03
N ALA A 416 16.44 7.17 17.95
CA ALA A 416 17.15 8.12 18.80
C ALA A 416 16.66 9.55 18.64
N ILE A 417 16.44 9.99 17.39
CA ILE A 417 15.88 11.31 17.09
C ILE A 417 14.46 11.46 17.62
N ALA A 418 13.58 10.51 17.33
CA ALA A 418 12.20 10.57 17.77
C ALA A 418 12.08 10.62 19.30
N ALA A 419 12.91 9.85 20.00
CA ALA A 419 13.01 9.85 21.46
C ALA A 419 13.44 11.21 22.03
N LEU A 420 14.52 11.81 21.51
CA LEU A 420 15.01 13.10 22.02
C LEU A 420 14.17 14.30 21.57
N VAL A 421 13.53 14.24 20.40
CA VAL A 421 12.50 15.22 20.01
C VAL A 421 11.36 15.19 21.02
N CYS A 422 10.86 14.00 21.40
CA CYS A 422 9.80 13.88 22.41
C CYS A 422 10.23 14.54 23.74
N LEU A 423 11.43 14.22 24.24
CA LEU A 423 11.96 14.81 25.47
C LEU A 423 12.10 16.34 25.38
N ALA A 424 12.60 16.84 24.26
CA ALA A 424 12.77 18.27 24.05
C ALA A 424 11.43 19.02 23.95
N LEU A 425 10.40 18.43 23.32
CA LEU A 425 9.06 19.01 23.28
C LEU A 425 8.42 19.08 24.68
N VAL A 426 8.64 18.06 25.52
CA VAL A 426 8.22 18.10 26.94
C VAL A 426 8.92 19.24 27.69
N ALA A 427 10.23 19.40 27.47
CA ALA A 427 10.98 20.53 28.05
C ALA A 427 10.49 21.90 27.52
N GLY A 428 10.10 21.96 26.24
CA GLY A 428 9.50 23.14 25.63
C GLY A 428 8.15 23.52 26.24
N GLN A 429 7.29 22.54 26.48
CA GLN A 429 6.01 22.74 27.18
C GLN A 429 6.23 23.22 28.61
N HIS A 430 7.19 22.64 29.32
CA HIS A 430 7.57 23.07 30.67
C HIS A 430 8.05 24.53 30.68
N HIS A 431 8.93 24.89 29.75
CA HIS A 431 9.40 26.27 29.62
C HIS A 431 8.25 27.23 29.30
N TYR A 432 7.38 26.87 28.35
CA TYR A 432 6.23 27.69 27.96
C TYR A 432 5.26 27.96 29.12
N LEU A 433 4.99 26.96 29.95
CA LEU A 433 4.03 27.06 31.06
C LEU A 433 4.62 27.64 32.35
N ARG A 434 5.95 27.84 32.44
CA ARG A 434 6.66 28.23 33.68
C ARG A 434 6.38 27.30 34.88
N GLY A 435 5.99 26.06 34.60
CA GLY A 435 5.62 25.05 35.60
C GLY A 435 6.81 24.26 36.15
N THR A 436 6.52 23.17 36.86
CA THR A 436 7.51 22.15 37.28
C THR A 436 7.41 20.91 36.38
N LEU A 437 8.50 20.12 36.27
CA LEU A 437 8.59 18.98 35.36
C LEU A 437 7.44 17.99 35.60
N PRO A 438 6.87 17.40 34.53
CA PRO A 438 5.84 16.37 34.69
C PRO A 438 6.38 15.17 35.47
N ALA A 439 5.47 14.39 36.09
CA ALA A 439 5.83 13.17 36.80
C ALA A 439 6.67 12.24 35.90
N ALA A 440 7.74 11.65 36.45
CA ALA A 440 8.70 10.83 35.71
C ALA A 440 8.05 9.70 34.88
N ALA A 441 6.89 9.20 35.31
CA ALA A 441 6.11 8.20 34.58
C ALA A 441 5.64 8.67 33.19
N GLY A 442 5.25 9.94 33.02
CA GLY A 442 4.82 10.49 31.73
C GLY A 442 5.97 10.78 30.75
N LEU A 443 7.17 11.02 31.30
CA LEU A 443 8.40 11.15 30.50
C LEU A 443 8.84 9.81 29.92
N GLY A 444 8.77 8.73 30.71
CA GLY A 444 9.17 7.39 30.27
C GLY A 444 8.32 6.83 29.14
N THR A 445 7.00 7.04 29.18
CA THR A 445 6.07 6.54 28.16
C THR A 445 6.24 7.24 26.81
N GLY A 446 6.40 8.56 26.80
CA GLY A 446 6.68 9.34 25.57
C GLY A 446 8.02 8.97 24.93
N LEU A 447 9.06 8.76 25.74
CA LEU A 447 10.39 8.32 25.28
C LEU A 447 10.34 6.93 24.62
N ALA A 448 9.74 5.95 25.30
CA ALA A 448 9.60 4.60 24.77
C ALA A 448 8.77 4.58 23.48
N GLY A 449 7.71 5.38 23.46
CA GLY A 449 6.84 5.59 22.31
C GLY A 449 7.53 6.17 21.08
N GLY A 450 8.25 7.28 21.27
CA GLY A 450 9.06 7.91 20.23
C GLY A 450 10.11 6.95 19.68
N LEU A 451 10.79 6.21 20.57
CA LEU A 451 11.79 5.23 20.19
C LEU A 451 11.21 4.12 19.30
N VAL A 452 10.11 3.46 19.73
CA VAL A 452 9.48 2.37 18.97
C VAL A 452 8.99 2.85 17.60
N ALA A 453 8.33 4.02 17.56
CA ALA A 453 7.84 4.57 16.31
C ALA A 453 8.97 4.96 15.35
N GLY A 454 10.05 5.52 15.89
CA GLY A 454 11.23 5.85 15.10
C GLY A 454 11.96 4.61 14.57
N LEU A 455 12.04 3.53 15.36
CA LEU A 455 12.61 2.24 14.92
C LEU A 455 11.83 1.67 13.72
N ILE A 456 10.49 1.61 13.84
CA ILE A 456 9.62 1.13 12.77
C ILE A 456 9.73 2.05 11.54
N GLY A 457 9.69 3.37 11.75
CA GLY A 457 9.79 4.37 10.69
C GLY A 457 11.11 4.28 9.91
N GLY A 458 12.23 4.15 10.61
CA GLY A 458 13.55 4.03 9.98
C GLY A 458 13.73 2.73 9.21
N ALA A 459 13.27 1.60 9.75
CA ALA A 459 13.31 0.32 9.03
C ALA A 459 12.44 0.34 7.78
N ALA A 460 11.20 0.85 7.89
CA ALA A 460 10.26 0.94 6.77
C ALA A 460 10.77 1.90 5.67
N GLY A 461 11.32 3.06 6.07
CA GLY A 461 11.90 4.01 5.13
C GLY A 461 13.10 3.44 4.36
N GLN A 462 14.00 2.74 5.03
CA GLN A 462 15.13 2.07 4.38
C GLN A 462 14.66 0.91 3.48
N GLY A 463 13.68 0.12 3.93
CA GLY A 463 13.06 -0.94 3.13
C GLY A 463 12.47 -0.43 1.81
N LEU A 464 11.76 0.69 1.87
CA LEU A 464 11.22 1.35 0.68
C LEU A 464 12.33 1.86 -0.26
N TYR A 465 13.41 2.39 0.29
CA TYR A 465 14.52 2.89 -0.52
C TYR A 465 15.26 1.77 -1.26
N MET A 466 15.34 0.57 -0.66
CA MET A 466 16.01 -0.58 -1.27
C MET A 466 15.29 -1.15 -2.50
N ILE A 467 13.99 -0.87 -2.67
CA ILE A 467 13.24 -1.29 -3.86
C ILE A 467 13.30 -0.24 -4.99
N ALA A 468 14.04 0.85 -4.80
CA ALA A 468 14.15 1.92 -5.79
C ALA A 468 14.81 1.40 -7.08
N PRO A 469 14.18 1.58 -8.26
CA PRO A 469 14.81 1.26 -9.53
C PRO A 469 16.12 2.04 -9.74
N GLY A 470 17.01 1.48 -10.56
CA GLY A 470 18.26 2.13 -10.95
C GLY A 470 18.03 3.52 -11.58
N GLY A 471 18.96 4.45 -11.32
CA GLY A 471 18.91 5.82 -11.83
C GLY A 471 18.90 6.90 -10.74
N LYS A 472 19.70 7.96 -10.93
CA LYS A 472 19.93 9.01 -9.92
C LYS A 472 18.66 9.78 -9.56
N PHE A 473 17.86 10.16 -10.55
CA PHE A 473 16.61 10.89 -10.32
C PHE A 473 15.57 10.06 -9.54
N ILE A 474 15.37 8.81 -9.94
CA ILE A 474 14.44 7.89 -9.27
C ILE A 474 14.90 7.61 -7.83
N SER A 475 16.22 7.45 -7.62
CA SER A 475 16.79 7.28 -6.28
C SER A 475 16.46 8.50 -5.39
N ILE A 476 16.60 9.73 -5.88
CA ILE A 476 16.25 10.94 -5.10
C ILE A 476 14.76 10.94 -4.72
N VAL A 477 13.86 10.58 -5.65
CA VAL A 477 12.42 10.50 -5.37
C VAL A 477 12.13 9.46 -4.30
N PHE A 478 12.69 8.25 -4.41
CA PHE A 478 12.51 7.21 -3.39
C PHE A 478 13.13 7.58 -2.05
N GLN A 479 14.23 8.34 -2.03
CA GLN A 479 14.84 8.85 -0.80
C GLN A 479 13.92 9.86 -0.11
N LEU A 480 13.29 10.77 -0.86
CA LEU A 480 12.30 11.70 -0.34
C LEU A 480 11.09 10.97 0.25
N ILE A 481 10.55 9.97 -0.47
CA ILE A 481 9.42 9.18 0.02
C ILE A 481 9.82 8.35 1.24
N GLY A 482 11.03 7.78 1.27
CA GLY A 482 11.54 7.01 2.39
C GLY A 482 11.67 7.84 3.67
N TRP A 483 12.21 9.05 3.58
CA TRP A 483 12.25 9.99 4.71
C TRP A 483 10.86 10.49 5.11
N ALA A 484 9.96 10.73 4.16
CA ALA A 484 8.57 11.09 4.45
C ALA A 484 7.83 9.97 5.20
N LEU A 485 8.03 8.71 4.79
CA LEU A 485 7.46 7.55 5.47
C LEU A 485 8.02 7.42 6.90
N LEU A 486 9.34 7.55 7.05
CA LEU A 486 10.04 7.58 8.34
C LEU A 486 9.46 8.66 9.26
N GLY A 487 9.32 9.88 8.75
CA GLY A 487 8.85 11.02 9.53
C GLY A 487 7.38 10.87 9.87
N GLY A 488 6.57 10.41 8.93
CA GLY A 488 5.15 10.15 9.12
C GLY A 488 4.88 9.10 10.20
N LEU A 489 5.59 7.97 10.15
CA LEU A 489 5.46 6.92 11.17
C LEU A 489 5.94 7.38 12.54
N ALA A 490 7.03 8.15 12.62
CA ALA A 490 7.46 8.79 13.86
C ALA A 490 6.39 9.78 14.39
N GLY A 491 5.78 10.56 13.52
CA GLY A 491 4.69 11.48 13.84
C GLY A 491 3.41 10.79 14.32
N VAL A 492 3.05 9.64 13.74
CA VAL A 492 1.97 8.78 14.25
C VAL A 492 2.32 8.26 15.64
N GLY A 493 3.56 7.83 15.87
CA GLY A 493 4.06 7.45 17.19
C GLY A 493 3.80 8.53 18.23
N LEU A 494 4.20 9.76 17.94
CA LEU A 494 3.99 10.91 18.83
C LEU A 494 2.50 11.19 19.10
N SER A 495 1.61 10.90 18.15
CA SER A 495 0.15 11.05 18.34
C SER A 495 -0.45 10.10 19.37
N LEU A 496 0.24 9.02 19.74
CA LEU A 496 -0.20 8.13 20.83
C LEU A 496 0.03 8.75 22.22
N PHE A 497 0.88 9.78 22.31
CA PHE A 497 1.30 10.39 23.58
C PHE A 497 0.87 11.84 23.71
N ILE A 498 0.56 12.52 22.61
CA ILE A 498 0.04 13.88 22.62
C ILE A 498 -1.48 13.82 22.70
N PRO A 499 -2.09 14.24 23.82
CA PRO A 499 -3.54 14.23 23.97
C PRO A 499 -4.20 15.08 22.87
N ASN A 500 -5.29 14.58 22.30
CA ASN A 500 -6.07 15.24 21.25
C ASN A 500 -5.39 15.39 19.87
N LEU A 501 -4.21 14.79 19.65
CA LEU A 501 -3.59 14.72 18.32
C LEU A 501 -4.14 13.50 17.55
N LYS A 502 -4.94 13.72 16.49
CA LYS A 502 -5.36 12.60 15.63
C LYS A 502 -4.16 12.03 14.86
N LYS A 503 -4.10 10.71 14.72
CA LYS A 503 -3.05 9.97 13.98
C LYS A 503 -2.76 10.54 12.59
N VAL A 504 -3.80 10.96 11.86
CA VAL A 504 -3.68 11.53 10.51
C VAL A 504 -2.85 12.82 10.48
N HIS A 505 -3.01 13.69 11.49
CA HIS A 505 -2.22 14.93 11.56
C HIS A 505 -0.77 14.65 11.96
N GLY A 506 -0.58 13.69 12.89
CA GLY A 506 0.75 13.17 13.22
C GLY A 506 1.47 12.64 11.98
N LEU A 507 0.78 11.82 11.18
CA LEU A 507 1.29 11.29 9.91
C LEU A 507 1.64 12.42 8.93
N ALA A 508 0.73 13.37 8.70
CA ALA A 508 0.94 14.44 7.73
C ALA A 508 2.11 15.36 8.11
N GLY A 509 2.15 15.83 9.36
CA GLY A 509 3.23 16.69 9.82
C GLY A 509 4.58 15.97 9.88
N GLY A 510 4.56 14.71 10.31
CA GLY A 510 5.72 13.85 10.27
C GLY A 510 6.25 13.65 8.85
N ALA A 511 5.37 13.38 7.87
CA ALA A 511 5.74 13.16 6.48
C ALA A 511 6.32 14.42 5.82
N ILE A 512 5.72 15.57 6.09
CA ILE A 512 6.27 16.87 5.65
C ILE A 512 7.64 17.10 6.28
N GLY A 513 7.77 16.89 7.59
CA GLY A 513 9.06 17.02 8.29
C GLY A 513 10.13 16.08 7.76
N GLY A 514 9.75 14.84 7.45
CA GLY A 514 10.62 13.86 6.80
C GLY A 514 11.09 14.32 5.42
N ALA A 515 10.18 14.78 4.56
CA ALA A 515 10.53 15.28 3.23
C ALA A 515 11.45 16.51 3.27
N VAL A 516 11.15 17.49 4.14
CA VAL A 516 12.01 18.67 4.35
C VAL A 516 13.38 18.25 4.90
N GLY A 517 13.40 17.29 5.83
CA GLY A 517 14.61 16.67 6.36
C GLY A 517 15.47 16.03 5.28
N ALA A 518 14.86 15.28 4.35
CA ALA A 518 15.56 14.68 3.21
C ALA A 518 16.15 15.73 2.28
N ILE A 519 15.40 16.80 1.95
CA ILE A 519 15.91 17.89 1.11
C ILE A 519 17.15 18.52 1.77
N GLY A 520 17.08 18.79 3.07
CA GLY A 520 18.22 19.32 3.83
C GLY A 520 19.40 18.34 3.89
N PHE A 521 19.13 17.06 4.14
CA PHE A 521 20.14 16.00 4.11
C PHE A 521 20.86 15.99 2.76
N ILE A 522 20.12 15.87 1.65
CA ILE A 522 20.68 15.75 0.28
C ILE A 522 21.49 17.01 -0.06
N ALA A 523 20.95 18.20 0.20
CA ALA A 523 21.61 19.46 -0.13
C ALA A 523 22.93 19.66 0.63
N VAL A 524 22.93 19.36 1.93
CA VAL A 524 24.10 19.60 2.80
C VAL A 524 25.13 18.49 2.68
N SER A 525 24.70 17.24 2.60
CA SER A 525 25.62 16.09 2.46
C SER A 525 26.42 16.16 1.17
N SER A 526 25.83 16.67 0.08
CA SER A 526 26.52 16.89 -1.19
C SER A 526 27.67 17.92 -1.11
N LEU A 527 27.65 18.82 -0.12
CA LEU A 527 28.62 19.89 0.05
C LEU A 527 29.65 19.62 1.16
N THR A 528 29.23 18.94 2.23
CA THR A 528 29.98 18.87 3.50
C THR A 528 30.14 17.45 4.04
N GLY A 529 29.55 16.46 3.38
CA GLY A 529 29.60 15.05 3.77
C GLY A 529 28.39 14.59 4.61
N ASP A 530 28.20 13.28 4.67
CA ASP A 530 26.99 12.64 5.22
C ASP A 530 26.78 12.88 6.72
N LEU A 531 27.84 13.13 7.48
CA LEU A 531 27.74 13.50 8.91
C LEU A 531 26.96 14.79 9.09
N VAL A 532 27.41 15.87 8.45
CA VAL A 532 26.77 17.19 8.57
C VAL A 532 25.37 17.16 7.94
N GLY A 533 25.22 16.42 6.83
CA GLY A 533 23.91 16.16 6.22
C GLY A 533 22.92 15.51 7.18
N ARG A 534 23.32 14.46 7.91
CA ARG A 534 22.47 13.77 8.89
C ARG A 534 22.10 14.69 10.06
N LEU A 535 23.04 15.49 10.57
CA LEU A 535 22.77 16.47 11.63
C LEU A 535 21.74 17.52 11.18
N VAL A 536 21.88 18.08 9.98
CA VAL A 536 20.92 19.05 9.43
C VAL A 536 19.57 18.40 9.15
N GLY A 537 19.56 17.18 8.58
CA GLY A 537 18.34 16.41 8.36
C GLY A 537 17.58 16.17 9.66
N GLY A 538 18.26 15.71 10.71
CA GLY A 538 17.67 15.51 12.05
C GLY A 538 17.14 16.79 12.67
N LEU A 539 17.87 17.90 12.55
CA LEU A 539 17.44 19.23 13.00
C LEU A 539 16.15 19.67 12.32
N LEU A 540 16.06 19.55 10.99
CA LEU A 540 14.89 19.95 10.21
C LEU A 540 13.67 19.07 10.49
N VAL A 541 13.87 17.75 10.59
CA VAL A 541 12.80 16.81 11.00
C VAL A 541 12.25 17.22 12.37
N GLY A 542 13.14 17.45 13.34
CA GLY A 542 12.76 17.89 14.68
C GLY A 542 12.01 19.21 14.68
N PHE A 543 12.50 20.20 13.92
CA PHE A 543 11.86 21.51 13.79
C PHE A 543 10.44 21.41 13.25
N CYS A 544 10.24 20.67 12.15
CA CYS A 544 8.93 20.50 11.53
C CYS A 544 7.95 19.75 12.43
N ILE A 545 8.41 18.70 13.14
CA ILE A 545 7.58 17.98 14.10
C ILE A 545 7.14 18.91 15.23
N GLY A 546 8.07 19.66 15.83
CA GLY A 546 7.75 20.59 16.91
C GLY A 546 6.80 21.70 16.48
N LEU A 547 7.07 22.31 15.32
CA LEU A 547 6.20 23.33 14.73
C LEU A 547 4.79 22.77 14.50
N MET A 548 4.67 21.58 13.90
CA MET A 548 3.38 20.96 13.60
C MET A 548 2.58 20.67 14.87
N VAL A 549 3.21 20.11 15.92
CA VAL A 549 2.52 19.80 17.18
C VAL A 549 1.85 21.06 17.75
N ALA A 550 2.57 22.18 17.78
CA ALA A 550 2.03 23.44 18.27
C ALA A 550 0.95 24.05 17.35
N VAL A 551 1.09 23.91 16.03
CA VAL A 551 0.06 24.36 15.06
C VAL A 551 -1.22 23.55 15.21
N VAL A 552 -1.12 22.23 15.33
CA VAL A 552 -2.28 21.34 15.50
C VAL A 552 -2.93 21.59 16.86
N GLU A 553 -2.14 21.72 17.92
CA GLU A 553 -2.64 22.11 19.24
C GLU A 553 -3.39 23.46 19.16
N ALA A 554 -2.88 24.42 18.42
CA ALA A 554 -3.52 25.71 18.23
C ALA A 554 -4.81 25.62 17.39
N ALA A 555 -4.84 24.82 16.33
CA ALA A 555 -5.97 24.73 15.40
C ALA A 555 -7.18 23.99 15.98
N PHE A 556 -6.97 23.04 16.90
CA PHE A 556 -8.03 22.17 17.43
C PHE A 556 -8.41 22.44 18.89
N ARG A 557 -7.91 23.52 19.49
CA ARG A 557 -8.31 23.92 20.85
C ARG A 557 -9.80 24.32 20.90
N ARG A 558 -10.57 23.72 21.80
CA ARG A 558 -12.00 24.04 22.01
C ARG A 558 -12.21 25.17 23.00
N ALA A 559 -11.46 25.17 24.09
CA ALA A 559 -11.40 26.25 25.05
C ALA A 559 -9.97 26.35 25.60
N TRP A 560 -9.53 27.57 25.91
CA TRP A 560 -8.22 27.85 26.48
C TRP A 560 -8.31 29.03 27.44
N LEU A 561 -7.31 29.14 28.31
CA LEU A 561 -7.10 30.24 29.22
C LEU A 561 -5.97 31.12 28.68
N GLU A 562 -6.26 32.40 28.43
CA GLU A 562 -5.25 33.42 28.18
C GLU A 562 -4.73 33.93 29.52
N VAL A 563 -3.47 33.64 29.84
CA VAL A 563 -2.82 34.07 31.07
C VAL A 563 -1.89 35.23 30.73
N ARG A 564 -2.26 36.44 31.16
CA ARG A 564 -1.45 37.64 31.00
C ARG A 564 -0.58 37.87 32.24
N TYR A 565 0.73 37.89 32.04
CA TYR A 565 1.73 38.29 33.02
C TYR A 565 2.13 39.75 32.72
N GLY A 566 1.49 40.70 33.40
CA GLY A 566 1.71 42.14 33.14
C GLY A 566 1.27 42.59 31.74
N GLU A 567 1.86 43.68 31.23
CA GLU A 567 1.39 44.34 30.00
C GLU A 567 1.81 43.66 28.69
N ARG A 568 2.94 42.94 28.68
CA ARG A 568 3.62 42.49 27.45
C ARG A 568 3.68 40.98 27.23
N GLU A 569 3.20 40.18 28.17
CA GLU A 569 3.37 38.72 28.09
C GLU A 569 2.03 38.00 28.29
N THR A 570 1.62 37.25 27.27
CA THR A 570 0.40 36.42 27.29
C THR A 570 0.75 35.00 26.88
N ILE A 571 0.39 34.01 27.68
CA ILE A 571 0.47 32.59 27.32
C ILE A 571 -0.95 32.01 27.20
N THR A 572 -1.08 30.91 26.45
CA THR A 572 -2.35 30.19 26.29
C THR A 572 -2.26 28.79 26.88
N VAL A 573 -3.21 28.44 27.73
CA VAL A 573 -3.29 27.12 28.37
C VAL A 573 -4.58 26.44 27.94
N ASN A 574 -4.47 25.33 27.23
CA ASN A 574 -5.65 24.60 26.76
C ASN A 574 -6.43 23.98 27.92
N LEU A 575 -7.76 24.07 27.85
CA LEU A 575 -8.67 23.49 28.83
C LEU A 575 -9.14 22.13 28.34
N GLY A 576 -9.23 21.18 29.27
CA GLY A 576 -9.67 19.81 29.02
C GLY A 576 -10.41 19.25 30.24
N PRO A 577 -10.70 17.93 30.26
CA PRO A 577 -11.31 17.28 31.43
C PRO A 577 -10.39 17.28 32.66
N GLU A 578 -9.07 17.31 32.46
CA GLU A 578 -8.12 17.51 33.54
C GLU A 578 -8.09 18.99 33.97
N PRO A 579 -8.17 19.28 35.29
CA PRO A 579 -8.21 20.64 35.78
C PRO A 579 -6.87 21.35 35.68
N VAL A 580 -6.88 22.49 34.98
CA VAL A 580 -5.80 23.49 35.00
C VAL A 580 -5.85 24.20 36.34
N LYS A 581 -4.82 23.98 37.16
CA LYS A 581 -4.70 24.52 38.51
C LYS A 581 -3.96 25.85 38.49
N VAL A 582 -4.50 26.88 39.12
CA VAL A 582 -3.88 28.21 39.22
C VAL A 582 -3.70 28.58 40.68
N GLY A 583 -2.50 29.01 41.07
CA GLY A 583 -2.20 29.35 42.47
C GLY A 583 -0.76 29.78 42.73
N GLY A 584 -0.49 30.12 43.99
CA GLY A 584 0.81 30.59 44.46
C GLY A 584 1.85 29.49 44.69
N ASP A 585 1.41 28.24 44.83
CA ASP A 585 2.29 27.07 44.99
C ASP A 585 2.68 26.50 43.61
N GLY A 586 3.86 26.89 43.12
CA GLY A 586 4.36 26.56 41.78
C GLY A 586 4.44 25.04 41.48
N PRO A 587 4.91 24.19 42.41
CA PRO A 587 4.87 22.73 42.25
C PRO A 587 3.47 22.12 42.17
N ALA A 588 2.46 22.70 42.82
CA ALA A 588 1.11 22.16 42.87
C ALA A 588 0.16 22.70 41.78
N CYS A 589 0.59 23.76 41.07
CA CYS A 589 -0.23 24.49 40.10
C CYS A 589 0.32 24.40 38.66
N THR A 590 -0.59 24.32 37.69
CA THR A 590 -0.29 24.39 36.25
C THR A 590 0.12 25.79 35.82
N VAL A 591 -0.49 26.81 36.43
CA VAL A 591 -0.19 28.23 36.20
C VAL A 591 0.21 28.84 37.53
N TRP A 592 1.42 29.38 37.59
CA TRP A 592 1.94 30.01 38.79
C TRP A 592 1.53 31.48 38.88
N ALA A 593 0.80 31.82 39.94
CA ALA A 593 0.33 33.17 40.26
C ALA A 593 0.97 33.64 41.56
N ARG A 594 2.03 34.43 41.46
CA ARG A 594 2.73 35.02 42.62
C ARG A 594 1.78 35.91 43.41
N GLY A 595 1.69 35.68 44.71
CA GLY A 595 0.82 36.44 45.62
C GLY A 595 -0.61 35.90 45.73
N ALA A 596 -0.91 34.76 45.12
CA ALA A 596 -2.20 34.07 45.26
C ALA A 596 -2.17 32.99 46.35
N ALA A 597 -3.36 32.48 46.73
CA ALA A 597 -3.48 31.29 47.59
C ALA A 597 -2.74 30.08 46.97
N PRO A 598 -2.21 29.13 47.78
CA PRO A 598 -1.43 27.98 47.28
C PRO A 598 -2.07 27.27 46.09
N LEU A 599 -3.39 27.06 46.16
CA LEU A 599 -4.26 26.70 45.04
C LEU A 599 -5.48 27.63 45.08
N ALA A 600 -5.61 28.51 44.09
CA ALA A 600 -6.65 29.53 44.06
C ALA A 600 -7.85 29.09 43.19
N LEU A 601 -7.61 28.71 41.94
CA LEU A 601 -8.66 28.29 41.00
C LEU A 601 -8.33 26.98 40.29
N ARG A 602 -9.37 26.30 39.81
CA ARG A 602 -9.27 25.17 38.90
C ARG A 602 -10.21 25.38 37.71
N TYR A 603 -9.67 25.30 36.50
CA TYR A 603 -10.45 25.37 35.27
C TYR A 603 -10.47 24.01 34.57
N PHE A 604 -11.64 23.48 34.25
CA PHE A 604 -11.80 22.22 33.51
C PHE A 604 -13.04 22.24 32.64
N ILE A 605 -13.11 21.34 31.66
CA ILE A 605 -14.29 21.14 30.82
C ILE A 605 -15.11 19.98 31.38
N ARG A 606 -16.36 20.27 31.74
CA ARG A 606 -17.35 19.26 32.16
C ARG A 606 -18.60 19.46 31.32
N ASN A 607 -19.10 18.41 30.67
CA ASN A 607 -20.27 18.45 29.80
C ASN A 607 -20.19 19.52 28.68
N GLY A 608 -18.99 19.77 28.15
CA GLY A 608 -18.77 20.77 27.10
C GLY A 608 -18.76 22.23 27.57
N GLN A 609 -18.96 22.48 28.86
CA GLN A 609 -18.86 23.81 29.46
C GLN A 609 -17.54 23.97 30.20
N VAL A 610 -16.99 25.18 30.19
CA VAL A 610 -15.83 25.54 31.00
C VAL A 610 -16.33 25.82 32.41
N ILE A 611 -15.84 25.07 33.39
CA ILE A 611 -16.13 25.23 34.80
C ILE A 611 -14.91 25.87 35.47
N CYS A 612 -15.16 26.90 36.26
CA CYS A 612 -14.22 27.53 37.16
C CYS A 612 -14.61 27.19 38.61
N GLU A 613 -13.78 26.39 39.27
CA GLU A 613 -13.89 26.07 40.69
C GLU A 613 -12.96 26.99 41.49
N ASP A 614 -13.52 27.70 42.47
CA ASP A 614 -12.76 28.39 43.49
C ASP A 614 -12.30 27.38 44.55
N SER A 615 -10.99 27.12 44.62
CA SER A 615 -10.47 26.02 45.43
C SER A 615 -10.57 26.26 46.95
N PRO A 616 -10.39 27.49 47.47
CA PRO A 616 -10.62 27.78 48.89
C PRO A 616 -12.07 27.58 49.34
N THR A 617 -13.05 27.98 48.52
CA THR A 617 -14.48 27.93 48.87
C THR A 617 -15.21 26.70 48.33
N ARG A 618 -14.58 25.94 47.41
CA ARG A 618 -15.14 24.84 46.62
C ARG A 618 -16.42 25.21 45.87
N THR A 619 -16.54 26.47 45.47
CA THR A 619 -17.69 26.94 44.69
C THR A 619 -17.39 26.78 43.20
N GLU A 620 -18.28 26.11 42.49
CA GLU A 620 -18.19 25.95 41.02
C GLU A 620 -19.03 27.03 40.32
N SER A 621 -18.49 27.59 39.25
CA SER A 621 -19.15 28.56 38.39
C SER A 621 -18.89 28.22 36.92
N VAL A 622 -19.90 28.39 36.06
CA VAL A 622 -19.70 28.25 34.61
C VAL A 622 -18.99 29.50 34.11
N ALA A 623 -17.87 29.33 33.43
CA ALA A 623 -17.12 30.41 32.82
C ALA A 623 -17.40 30.49 31.31
N SER A 624 -17.79 31.67 30.83
CA SER A 624 -18.10 31.96 29.44
C SER A 624 -16.90 32.55 28.69
N ASP A 625 -17.00 32.63 27.37
CA ASP A 625 -16.00 33.32 26.55
C ASP A 625 -15.84 34.79 26.98
N GLY A 626 -14.60 35.22 27.21
CA GLY A 626 -14.27 36.55 27.67
C GLY A 626 -14.23 36.73 29.19
N ASP A 627 -14.64 35.73 29.98
CA ASP A 627 -14.61 35.82 31.43
C ASP A 627 -13.17 36.02 31.94
N ALA A 628 -12.93 37.18 32.58
CA ALA A 628 -11.62 37.56 33.06
C ALA A 628 -11.56 37.59 34.60
N ARG A 629 -10.51 37.02 35.19
CA ARG A 629 -10.23 37.04 36.64
C ARG A 629 -8.80 37.45 36.91
N GLU A 630 -8.59 38.26 37.94
CA GLU A 630 -7.25 38.65 38.39
C GLU A 630 -6.88 37.87 39.64
N ILE A 631 -5.70 37.25 39.61
CA ILE A 631 -5.19 36.42 40.70
C ILE A 631 -3.72 36.70 40.90
N GLY A 632 -3.36 37.27 42.05
CA GLY A 632 -1.99 37.67 42.34
C GLY A 632 -1.46 38.61 41.26
N ASN A 633 -0.43 38.17 40.53
CA ASN A 633 0.21 38.91 39.44
C ASN A 633 -0.27 38.55 38.02
N VAL A 634 -1.33 37.75 37.87
CA VAL A 634 -1.82 37.30 36.56
C VAL A 634 -3.27 37.67 36.32
N ARG A 635 -3.60 38.00 35.07
CA ARG A 635 -4.98 38.11 34.58
C ARG A 635 -5.29 36.92 33.69
N LEU A 636 -6.31 36.16 34.06
CA LEU A 636 -6.79 34.96 33.36
C LEU A 636 -8.02 35.33 32.56
N THR A 637 -8.05 35.09 31.25
CA THR A 637 -9.24 35.29 30.41
C THR A 637 -9.63 33.96 29.75
N VAL A 638 -10.86 33.51 29.95
CA VAL A 638 -11.38 32.31 29.30
C VAL A 638 -11.69 32.61 27.84
N ARG A 639 -11.27 31.72 26.95
CA ARG A 639 -11.56 31.79 25.52
C ARG A 639 -12.12 30.47 25.02
N THR A 640 -13.08 30.54 24.11
CA THR A 640 -13.68 29.38 23.44
C THR A 640 -13.50 29.51 21.92
N GLY A 641 -13.24 28.41 21.24
CA GLY A 641 -13.14 28.36 19.79
C GLY A 641 -14.53 28.49 19.14
N THR A 642 -14.58 29.00 17.92
CA THR A 642 -15.79 29.29 17.12
C THR A 642 -16.71 28.08 16.81
N SER A 643 -16.47 26.91 17.41
CA SER A 643 -17.35 25.74 17.35
C SER A 643 -18.09 25.42 18.66
N ALA A 644 -17.98 26.27 19.67
CA ALA A 644 -18.86 26.18 20.84
C ALA A 644 -20.23 26.79 20.49
N VAL A 645 -21.20 25.96 20.11
CA VAL A 645 -22.61 26.38 20.05
C VAL A 645 -23.01 26.76 21.48
N PRO A 646 -23.48 27.99 21.74
CA PRO A 646 -24.02 28.33 23.04
C PRO A 646 -25.29 27.51 23.26
N VAL A 647 -25.26 26.59 24.20
CA VAL A 647 -26.49 25.96 24.71
C VAL A 647 -27.24 27.05 25.47
N ALA A 648 -28.41 27.42 24.96
CA ALA A 648 -29.25 28.44 25.57
C ALA A 648 -29.59 28.06 27.03
N THR A 649 -29.34 28.98 27.95
CA THR A 649 -29.80 28.91 29.34
C THR A 649 -31.34 28.86 29.34
N PRO A 650 -32.01 27.89 29.99
CA PRO A 650 -33.46 27.93 30.11
C PRO A 650 -33.84 29.14 30.98
N ALA A 651 -34.54 30.11 30.39
CA ALA A 651 -35.08 31.25 31.12
C ALA A 651 -36.16 30.78 32.10
N ARG A 652 -36.07 31.24 33.35
CA ARG A 652 -37.07 31.03 34.40
C ARG A 652 -38.40 31.69 33.97
N PRO A 653 -39.57 31.02 34.05
CA PRO A 653 -40.84 31.63 33.69
C PRO A 653 -41.16 32.81 34.63
N ALA A 654 -41.52 33.96 34.05
CA ALA A 654 -42.05 35.09 34.80
C ALA A 654 -43.52 34.84 35.21
N PRO A 655 -44.00 35.40 36.35
CA PRO A 655 -45.36 35.17 36.83
C PRO A 655 -46.39 35.93 35.98
N ALA A 656 -47.55 35.30 35.76
CA ALA A 656 -48.64 35.84 34.96
C ALA A 656 -49.38 37.00 35.64
N PRO A 657 -49.75 38.06 34.90
CA PRO A 657 -50.78 39.02 35.31
C PRO A 657 -52.12 38.78 34.58
N VAL A 658 -53.21 38.99 35.31
CA VAL A 658 -54.64 39.02 34.88
C VAL A 658 -55.27 40.22 35.60
N PRO A 659 -56.39 40.89 35.19
CA PRO A 659 -57.21 40.93 33.94
C PRO A 659 -57.21 42.38 33.32
N ASN A 660 -57.92 42.80 32.26
CA ASN A 660 -59.38 42.80 32.06
C ASN A 660 -59.81 43.26 30.64
N ARG A 661 -61.03 42.87 30.27
CA ARG A 661 -61.72 43.02 28.97
C ARG A 661 -61.99 44.46 28.54
N GLY A 662 -61.96 44.69 27.23
CA GLY A 662 -62.57 45.84 26.55
C GLY A 662 -62.79 45.55 25.07
N LEU A 663 -64.05 45.42 24.65
CA LEU A 663 -64.53 45.27 23.27
C LEU A 663 -64.67 46.65 22.62
N THR A 664 -64.23 46.85 21.36
CA THR A 664 -65.04 47.47 20.28
C THR A 664 -64.31 47.50 18.90
N PRO A 665 -65.04 47.41 17.76
CA PRO A 665 -64.51 47.29 16.38
C PRO A 665 -64.79 48.58 15.54
N PRO A 666 -64.82 48.57 14.18
CA PRO A 666 -63.85 48.23 13.12
C PRO A 666 -63.56 49.45 12.18
N ALA A 667 -62.78 49.30 11.09
CA ALA A 667 -62.98 50.07 9.84
C ALA A 667 -62.20 49.51 8.63
N ARG A 668 -62.82 49.70 7.45
CA ARG A 668 -62.51 49.20 6.09
C ARG A 668 -62.00 50.37 5.23
N GLN A 669 -61.15 50.12 4.23
CA GLN A 669 -61.05 50.86 2.94
C GLN A 669 -60.07 50.09 2.02
N GLU A 670 -60.44 49.50 0.86
CA GLU A 670 -60.97 49.97 -0.44
C GLU A 670 -59.90 50.40 -1.47
N VAL A 671 -60.16 50.04 -2.73
CA VAL A 671 -59.24 49.70 -3.84
C VAL A 671 -58.96 50.89 -4.77
N LYS A 672 -57.82 50.88 -5.50
CA LYS A 672 -57.69 51.62 -6.77
C LYS A 672 -56.93 50.85 -7.86
N SER A 673 -57.45 51.06 -9.07
CA SER A 673 -57.30 50.43 -10.38
C SER A 673 -56.06 50.83 -11.18
N LEU A 674 -55.71 50.04 -12.21
CA LEU A 674 -55.01 50.48 -13.44
C LEU A 674 -55.33 49.49 -14.57
N ASP A 675 -56.17 49.91 -15.52
CA ASP A 675 -56.31 49.34 -16.87
C ASP A 675 -55.49 50.22 -17.83
N ASP A 676 -54.73 49.60 -18.75
CA ASP A 676 -54.50 50.04 -20.14
C ASP A 676 -53.53 49.06 -20.83
N ASP A 677 -54.06 48.26 -21.75
CA ASP A 677 -53.37 47.34 -22.70
C ASP A 677 -53.10 48.09 -24.03
N PRO A 678 -52.08 47.75 -24.88
CA PRO A 678 -52.24 46.61 -25.79
C PRO A 678 -50.96 45.83 -26.24
N LEU A 679 -51.24 44.56 -26.61
CA LEU A 679 -50.45 43.43 -27.15
C LEU A 679 -49.77 43.68 -28.54
N PRO A 680 -48.77 42.88 -29.07
CA PRO A 680 -49.00 41.46 -29.44
C PRO A 680 -47.82 40.42 -29.58
N MET A 681 -48.25 39.15 -29.50
CA MET A 681 -47.82 37.90 -30.20
C MET A 681 -46.75 36.93 -29.63
N PRO A 682 -46.91 35.60 -29.87
CA PRO A 682 -46.48 34.53 -28.96
C PRO A 682 -45.47 33.52 -29.56
N LEU A 683 -44.83 32.71 -28.70
CA LEU A 683 -44.05 31.51 -29.05
C LEU A 683 -44.27 30.39 -28.01
N PRO A 684 -44.03 29.10 -28.35
CA PRO A 684 -44.99 28.01 -28.15
C PRO A 684 -44.83 27.18 -26.86
N LYS A 685 -45.87 26.40 -26.56
CA LYS A 685 -46.08 25.57 -25.36
C LYS A 685 -45.07 24.42 -25.22
N PRO A 686 -44.50 24.19 -24.01
CA PRO A 686 -43.87 22.92 -23.65
C PRO A 686 -44.91 21.85 -23.28
N VAL A 687 -44.71 20.64 -23.80
CA VAL A 687 -45.51 19.42 -23.56
C VAL A 687 -45.16 18.81 -22.19
N ALA A 688 -46.16 18.30 -21.48
CA ALA A 688 -46.03 17.71 -20.14
C ALA A 688 -45.43 16.29 -20.15
N PRO A 689 -44.62 15.91 -19.14
CA PRO A 689 -44.13 14.55 -18.96
C PRO A 689 -45.19 13.60 -18.34
N PRO A 690 -45.14 12.28 -18.63
CA PRO A 690 -46.15 11.31 -18.23
C PRO A 690 -46.14 10.97 -16.72
N PRO A 691 -47.27 10.48 -16.15
CA PRO A 691 -47.43 10.23 -14.73
C PRO A 691 -46.64 9.02 -14.22
N ARG A 692 -46.13 9.15 -12.99
CA ARG A 692 -45.33 8.16 -12.26
C ARG A 692 -46.24 7.05 -11.69
N PRO A 693 -45.93 5.75 -11.85
CA PRO A 693 -46.74 4.66 -11.30
C PRO A 693 -46.66 4.57 -9.77
N THR A 694 -47.79 4.21 -9.16
CA THR A 694 -48.05 4.07 -7.73
C THR A 694 -47.35 2.85 -7.13
N ALA A 695 -46.78 3.01 -5.93
CA ALA A 695 -46.13 1.95 -5.17
C ALA A 695 -47.16 0.96 -4.56
N PRO A 696 -46.87 -0.36 -4.53
CA PRO A 696 -47.75 -1.34 -3.89
C PRO A 696 -47.63 -1.31 -2.35
N ALA A 697 -48.75 -1.63 -1.68
CA ALA A 697 -48.91 -1.62 -0.23
C ALA A 697 -48.10 -2.74 0.48
N PRO A 698 -47.64 -2.53 1.72
CA PRO A 698 -46.89 -3.54 2.47
C PRO A 698 -47.79 -4.64 3.04
N ALA A 699 -47.31 -5.88 2.97
CA ALA A 699 -47.94 -7.08 3.54
C ALA A 699 -47.93 -7.09 5.09
N PRO A 700 -48.86 -7.80 5.75
CA PRO A 700 -49.01 -7.77 7.21
C PRO A 700 -47.89 -8.54 7.94
N VAL A 701 -47.36 -7.93 8.99
CA VAL A 701 -46.30 -8.47 9.86
C VAL A 701 -46.91 -9.49 10.84
N GLN A 702 -46.39 -10.73 10.83
CA GLN A 702 -46.72 -11.73 11.86
C GLN A 702 -46.05 -11.39 13.19
N ALA A 703 -46.82 -11.46 14.29
CA ALA A 703 -46.32 -11.25 15.64
C ALA A 703 -45.45 -12.43 16.12
N ALA A 704 -44.23 -12.13 16.57
CA ALA A 704 -43.30 -13.13 17.11
C ALA A 704 -43.70 -13.58 18.54
N LYS A 705 -43.62 -14.89 18.80
CA LYS A 705 -43.83 -15.52 20.12
C LYS A 705 -42.82 -15.03 21.17
N PRO A 706 -43.19 -14.96 22.47
CA PRO A 706 -42.25 -14.59 23.53
C PRO A 706 -41.22 -15.70 23.76
N SER A 707 -39.94 -15.33 23.75
CA SER A 707 -38.82 -16.21 24.06
C SER A 707 -38.65 -16.37 25.56
N GLY A 708 -38.33 -17.60 25.99
CA GLY A 708 -38.10 -17.98 27.39
C GLY A 708 -36.86 -17.32 28.04
N PRO A 709 -36.52 -17.72 29.28
CA PRO A 709 -35.51 -17.03 30.08
C PRO A 709 -34.13 -17.01 29.40
N ARG A 710 -33.54 -15.81 29.30
CA ARG A 710 -32.28 -15.56 28.59
C ARG A 710 -31.09 -16.09 29.39
N ASP A 711 -30.17 -16.76 28.70
CA ASP A 711 -28.91 -17.28 29.23
C ASP A 711 -28.04 -16.11 29.78
N PRO A 712 -27.63 -16.14 31.06
CA PRO A 712 -26.91 -15.02 31.69
C PRO A 712 -25.50 -14.78 31.14
N GLU A 713 -24.94 -15.71 30.35
CA GLU A 713 -23.66 -15.53 29.66
C GLU A 713 -23.81 -15.12 28.19
N ALA A 714 -25.05 -14.94 27.72
CA ALA A 714 -25.31 -14.43 26.39
C ALA A 714 -25.40 -12.89 26.39
N CYS A 715 -24.90 -12.27 25.31
CA CYS A 715 -25.03 -10.83 25.12
C CYS A 715 -26.52 -10.40 25.16
N PRO A 716 -26.93 -9.42 25.97
CA PRO A 716 -28.33 -9.00 26.08
C PRO A 716 -28.89 -8.39 24.78
N GLY A 717 -28.01 -7.91 23.89
CA GLY A 717 -28.37 -7.35 22.59
C GLY A 717 -28.64 -8.41 21.52
N CYS A 718 -27.68 -9.32 21.29
CA CYS A 718 -27.75 -10.29 20.18
C CYS A 718 -28.03 -11.74 20.60
N GLY A 719 -28.04 -12.05 21.90
CA GLY A 719 -28.35 -13.38 22.43
C GLY A 719 -27.29 -14.45 22.20
N ARG A 720 -26.08 -14.10 21.70
CA ARG A 720 -24.98 -15.06 21.49
C ARG A 720 -24.08 -15.18 22.72
N LYS A 721 -23.69 -16.41 23.04
CA LYS A 721 -22.72 -16.77 24.08
C LYS A 721 -21.29 -16.51 23.58
N ASN A 722 -20.46 -15.83 24.38
CA ASN A 722 -19.11 -15.42 23.97
C ASN A 722 -18.08 -16.53 24.30
N PRO A 723 -17.29 -17.03 23.34
CA PRO A 723 -16.29 -18.08 23.63
C PRO A 723 -14.98 -17.45 24.11
N GLY A 724 -14.82 -17.22 25.43
CA GLY A 724 -13.51 -16.85 25.99
C GLY A 724 -13.52 -16.22 27.39
N ARG A 725 -12.80 -16.86 28.32
CA ARG A 725 -12.43 -16.53 29.72
C ARG A 725 -13.49 -15.80 30.61
N PRO A 726 -13.82 -16.35 31.79
CA PRO A 726 -14.73 -15.71 32.75
C PRO A 726 -14.32 -14.26 33.06
N GLY A 727 -15.21 -13.30 32.82
CA GLY A 727 -15.02 -11.88 33.18
C GLY A 727 -14.84 -10.90 32.02
N ALA A 728 -14.66 -11.35 30.77
CA ALA A 728 -14.59 -10.47 29.60
C ALA A 728 -15.97 -10.35 28.90
N ARG A 729 -16.79 -9.40 29.34
CA ARG A 729 -18.15 -9.19 28.80
C ARG A 729 -18.18 -8.20 27.63
N TYR A 730 -17.40 -8.43 26.57
CA TYR A 730 -17.42 -7.58 25.37
C TYR A 730 -17.93 -8.36 24.16
N CYS A 731 -19.01 -7.88 23.53
CA CYS A 731 -19.57 -8.46 22.31
C CYS A 731 -19.01 -7.73 21.09
N MET A 732 -18.14 -8.38 20.30
CA MET A 732 -17.61 -7.80 19.05
C MET A 732 -18.70 -7.47 18.01
N LEU A 733 -19.81 -8.20 18.04
CA LEU A 733 -20.90 -8.03 17.07
C LEU A 733 -21.81 -6.83 17.38
N CYS A 734 -21.95 -6.50 18.67
CA CYS A 734 -22.71 -5.33 19.10
C CYS A 734 -21.82 -4.14 19.46
N ASP A 735 -20.49 -4.33 19.37
CA ASP A 735 -19.46 -3.39 19.80
C ASP A 735 -19.76 -2.76 21.17
N ASN A 736 -20.15 -3.60 22.14
CA ASN A 736 -20.60 -3.11 23.43
C ASN A 736 -20.23 -4.06 24.58
N THR A 737 -20.02 -3.47 25.76
CA THR A 737 -19.63 -4.19 26.99
C THR A 737 -20.86 -4.35 27.89
N TYR A 738 -21.12 -5.54 28.43
CA TYR A 738 -22.33 -5.87 29.22
C TYR A 738 -22.02 -6.54 30.56
#